data_AF-A0A3R7MDI2-F1
#
_entry.id   AF-A0A3R7MDI2-F1
#
_cell.length_a   1.000
_cell.length_b   1.000
_cell.length_c   1.000
_cell.angle_alpha   90.00
_cell.angle_beta   90.00
_cell.angle_gamma   90.00
#
_symmetry.space_group_name_H-M   'P 1'
#
loop_
_entity.id
_entity.type
_entity.pdbx_description
1 polymer ?
#
loop_
_entity_poly.entity_id
_entity_poly.type
_entity_poly.pdbx_seq_one_letter_code
_entity_poly.pdbx_strand_id
1 'polypeptide(L)'
;MGEVQVPPALLDAVDSLKEAVKAGRTDIFRKLLDACETCYGGGEDERKQLINSLATEDGTFLHMATKLGRGDIVRALLAAGADPGIQDNDGNTPLQLAPTPPIIAIFTEELLRATAQSDVGRVCQLVAAGLSINSHDNPLSRNTPLHWAASFADIDTLTCLLARGADVNAANSDGATPLHDAVARGNEEIVRILLDNDANPHIQCYKGRHKGKTPFEMASRKIQLQELMQQHAAAIESKPAHSTATTNGSVSPLIARRSLGDRDLISSRGANGSMESLVSMGADSVMTGVDAVNGGDTTQRKTSVGTPQPRSPLQSTSSLELSPRMEQVCERLASTQITAPPRPLVTHNSLHLLWPQPRRITELTGPSWSPPTHATLAVLSGAVPVHRIVDVWDIHKCWLEEVGCHVSLGAVVGARDPPSSHTFTCVVDDALTAHPHQYTLTILDNKVKMVCGSVDSLHNALVTLVQLLRVCRLGGEGSEKGVVPPLVITDSPSLPHRGFMLDVAPHARVPTLERLCQIVDSLLAIKMNQLHLLMRVSPVACSLPYSPSEVVSLDRYCKDRGITLVPAFDVEGSVPTGQLSAVTAIVSATLTHFPSARYVHIGPRLTSLLADASTAASPEPGLSLIRMSPWTQLGLAPSAVLLVCANVFHNKSRELACLPPTTILVEYGFQADYDFSRGVQLALENGRPLAVCPGTAAWSSLSGWPEAGVSNVYSGVVSGVDGGAGGVVVAHWSSSAALTPLVFAWPPILVSAGLAWNHNTHWDYVHSSVGALVDTHLVRVPGCGLGAALVELGRCETWVTRMARGQSPSDVVDLPSSSPGSALYQLLADPDALSLEFLSPEVFTSVMRHVRRAVREGANLSGKTSPTGVNGVVPLGVGHATAASPWPMSTLVTLELHLAMDMILTACRLGRALVSVGTNPRSNMGVAVVNPGVGNLPPTIRTDLANKVLALREVYSSVWMQGQQAVGLQSSLLVLTSLLARLLPDHSLHPS
;
A
#
# COMPACT_ATOMS: atom_id res chain seq x y z
N MET A 1 10.83 7.64 34.28
CA MET A 1 11.54 6.44 33.80
C MET A 1 10.93 5.27 34.52
N GLY A 2 10.10 4.48 33.82
CA GLY A 2 9.52 3.28 34.41
C GLY A 2 10.60 2.21 34.42
N GLU A 3 10.86 1.62 35.59
CA GLU A 3 11.62 0.38 35.66
C GLU A 3 10.93 -0.65 34.76
N VAL A 4 11.62 -1.13 33.72
CA VAL A 4 11.12 -2.25 32.92
C VAL A 4 11.26 -3.48 33.80
N GLN A 5 10.22 -3.73 34.61
CA GLN A 5 10.16 -4.89 35.49
C GLN A 5 10.07 -6.16 34.65
N VAL A 6 10.92 -7.13 35.00
CA VAL A 6 10.89 -8.46 34.39
C VAL A 6 9.48 -9.05 34.59
N PRO A 7 8.82 -9.56 33.54
CA PRO A 7 7.53 -10.20 33.70
C PRO A 7 7.60 -11.34 34.73
N PRO A 8 6.65 -11.45 35.67
CA PRO A 8 6.71 -12.43 36.76
C PRO A 8 6.70 -13.88 36.27
N ALA A 9 6.20 -14.14 35.06
CA ALA A 9 6.23 -15.46 34.41
C ALA A 9 7.62 -15.90 33.93
N LEU A 10 8.59 -14.98 33.82
CA LEU A 10 9.92 -15.23 33.23
C LEU A 10 11.06 -15.18 34.26
N LEU A 11 10.75 -15.03 35.56
CA LEU A 11 11.75 -14.99 36.64
C LEU A 11 12.63 -16.26 36.67
N ASP A 12 12.04 -17.44 36.49
CA ASP A 12 12.78 -18.72 36.47
C ASP A 12 13.72 -18.84 35.24
N ALA A 13 13.36 -18.18 34.13
CA ALA A 13 14.16 -18.16 32.91
C ALA A 13 15.38 -17.22 33.05
N VAL A 14 15.26 -16.13 33.82
CA VAL A 14 16.34 -15.17 34.04
C VAL A 14 17.57 -15.83 34.66
N ASP A 15 17.40 -16.66 35.68
CA ASP A 15 18.52 -17.31 36.36
C ASP A 15 19.20 -18.35 35.46
N SER A 16 18.41 -19.08 34.67
CA SER A 16 18.93 -20.02 33.66
C SER A 16 19.72 -19.30 32.55
N LEU A 17 19.25 -18.13 32.12
CA LEU A 17 19.94 -17.29 31.14
C LEU A 17 21.24 -16.70 31.72
N LYS A 18 21.24 -16.22 32.96
CA LYS A 18 22.46 -15.74 33.65
C LYS A 18 23.54 -16.81 33.71
N GLU A 19 23.19 -18.03 34.09
CA GLU A 19 24.14 -19.14 34.16
C GLU A 19 24.65 -19.55 32.77
N ALA A 20 23.80 -19.53 31.74
CA ALA A 20 24.22 -19.77 30.36
C ALA A 20 25.22 -18.71 29.85
N VAL A 21 25.04 -17.43 30.22
CA VAL A 21 25.96 -16.33 29.88
C VAL A 21 27.29 -16.49 30.62
N LYS A 22 27.29 -16.79 31.93
CA LYS A 22 28.52 -17.07 32.71
C LYS A 22 29.30 -18.24 32.10
N ALA A 23 28.61 -19.33 31.77
CA ALA A 23 29.18 -20.51 31.16
C ALA A 23 29.62 -20.34 29.70
N GLY A 24 29.20 -19.26 29.01
CA GLY A 24 29.53 -19.02 27.60
C GLY A 24 28.86 -19.99 26.61
N ARG A 25 27.79 -20.68 27.03
CA ARG A 25 27.08 -21.71 26.24
C ARG A 25 26.04 -21.09 25.32
N THR A 26 26.48 -20.65 24.14
CA THR A 26 25.62 -19.92 23.16
C THR A 26 24.47 -20.76 22.61
N ASP A 27 24.65 -22.08 22.55
CA ASP A 27 23.65 -23.07 22.12
C ASP A 27 22.51 -23.21 23.12
N ILE A 28 22.84 -23.26 24.42
CA ILE A 28 21.86 -23.27 25.51
C ILE A 28 21.17 -21.91 25.60
N PHE A 29 21.94 -20.82 25.49
CA PHE A 29 21.41 -19.47 25.54
C PHE A 29 20.34 -19.22 24.46
N ARG A 30 20.61 -19.60 23.20
CA ARG A 30 19.61 -19.47 22.11
C ARG A 30 18.38 -20.34 22.36
N LYS A 31 18.56 -21.60 22.76
CA LYS A 31 17.44 -22.51 23.05
C LYS A 31 16.56 -22.01 24.20
N LEU A 32 17.15 -21.43 25.24
CA LEU A 32 16.40 -20.83 26.35
C LEU A 32 15.66 -19.57 25.89
N LEU A 33 16.28 -18.76 25.03
CA LEU A 33 15.66 -17.56 24.47
C LEU A 33 14.47 -17.91 23.55
N ASP A 34 14.60 -18.95 22.71
CA ASP A 34 13.53 -19.44 21.83
C ASP A 34 12.43 -20.19 22.62
N ALA A 35 12.79 -20.84 23.73
CA ALA A 35 11.82 -21.47 24.63
C ALA A 35 10.94 -20.45 25.37
N CYS A 36 11.46 -19.23 25.60
CA CYS A 36 10.66 -18.14 26.16
C CYS A 36 9.53 -17.71 25.21
N GLU A 37 9.67 -17.90 23.89
CA GLU A 37 8.62 -17.61 22.90
C GLU A 37 7.50 -18.66 22.88
N THR A 38 7.77 -19.89 23.30
CA THR A 38 6.86 -21.05 23.11
C THR A 38 6.14 -21.51 24.37
N CYS A 39 6.74 -21.33 25.56
CA CYS A 39 6.23 -21.90 26.80
C CYS A 39 5.34 -20.98 27.65
N TYR A 40 5.39 -19.65 27.48
CA TYR A 40 4.73 -18.69 28.37
C TYR A 40 3.69 -17.77 27.72
N GLY A 41 3.41 -17.94 26.42
CA GLY A 41 2.37 -17.16 25.73
C GLY A 41 2.75 -15.71 25.42
N GLY A 42 4.01 -15.34 25.61
CA GLY A 42 4.53 -14.00 25.35
C GLY A 42 4.82 -13.75 23.88
N GLY A 43 4.28 -12.66 23.34
CA GLY A 43 4.65 -12.15 22.02
C GLY A 43 6.10 -11.65 21.97
N GLU A 44 6.53 -11.21 20.78
CA GLU A 44 7.87 -10.65 20.52
C GLU A 44 8.26 -9.51 21.50
N ASP A 45 7.26 -8.81 22.04
CA ASP A 45 7.42 -7.74 23.01
C ASP A 45 7.87 -8.20 24.40
N GLU A 46 7.43 -9.37 24.88
CA GLU A 46 7.87 -9.90 26.18
C GLU A 46 9.32 -10.37 26.13
N ARG A 47 9.74 -10.94 24.98
CA ARG A 47 11.13 -11.28 24.69
C ARG A 47 12.01 -10.02 24.66
N LYS A 48 11.57 -8.96 23.97
CA LYS A 48 12.29 -7.67 23.93
C LYS A 48 12.36 -7.03 25.31
N GLN A 49 11.28 -7.10 26.11
CA GLN A 49 11.27 -6.64 27.49
C GLN A 49 12.23 -7.43 28.37
N LEU A 50 12.32 -8.75 28.22
CA LEU A 50 13.26 -9.59 28.95
C LEU A 50 14.72 -9.26 28.59
N ILE A 51 15.06 -9.19 27.30
CA ILE A 51 16.43 -8.92 26.83
C ILE A 51 16.91 -7.54 27.28
N ASN A 52 16.02 -6.55 27.26
CA ASN A 52 16.32 -5.15 27.58
C ASN A 52 16.08 -4.80 29.06
N SER A 53 15.63 -5.75 29.88
CA SER A 53 15.47 -5.54 31.32
C SER A 53 16.81 -5.48 32.04
N LEU A 54 16.87 -4.73 33.14
CA LEU A 54 18.01 -4.67 34.06
C LEU A 54 18.02 -5.88 35.01
N ALA A 55 17.98 -7.09 34.43
CA ALA A 55 17.83 -8.32 35.18
C ALA A 55 19.12 -8.81 35.85
N THR A 56 20.29 -8.25 35.51
CA THR A 56 21.60 -8.70 35.98
C THR A 56 22.26 -7.66 36.90
N GLU A 57 23.22 -8.10 37.71
CA GLU A 57 24.01 -7.20 38.59
C GLU A 57 24.75 -6.11 37.79
N ASP A 58 25.11 -6.43 36.54
CA ASP A 58 25.78 -5.54 35.59
C ASP A 58 24.81 -4.74 34.70
N GLY A 59 23.50 -4.76 34.98
CA GLY A 59 22.48 -4.14 34.12
C GLY A 59 21.76 -5.15 33.22
N THR A 60 21.80 -4.97 31.90
CA THR A 60 21.15 -5.91 30.94
C THR A 60 22.01 -7.13 30.63
N PHE A 61 21.41 -8.18 30.03
CA PHE A 61 22.16 -9.34 29.55
C PHE A 61 23.28 -8.98 28.56
N LEU A 62 23.12 -7.87 27.81
CA LEU A 62 24.14 -7.35 26.90
C LEU A 62 25.33 -6.75 27.65
N HIS A 63 25.11 -6.07 28.79
CA HIS A 63 26.17 -5.56 29.66
C HIS A 63 27.00 -6.71 30.24
N MET A 64 26.33 -7.74 30.77
CA MET A 64 26.97 -8.94 31.32
C MET A 64 27.78 -9.71 30.27
N ALA A 65 27.21 -9.94 29.08
CA ALA A 65 27.90 -10.64 27.99
C ALA A 65 29.12 -9.86 27.48
N THR A 66 29.04 -8.52 27.44
CA THR A 66 30.14 -7.65 27.04
C THR A 66 31.25 -7.63 28.09
N LYS A 67 30.91 -7.48 29.37
CA LYS A 67 31.86 -7.53 30.50
C LYS A 67 32.62 -8.86 30.58
N LEU A 68 31.95 -9.97 30.27
CA LEU A 68 32.55 -11.31 30.24
C LEU A 68 33.26 -11.65 28.91
N GLY A 69 33.28 -10.74 27.93
CA GLY A 69 33.93 -10.94 26.63
C GLY A 69 33.32 -12.07 25.78
N ARG A 70 32.03 -12.38 25.96
CA ARG A 70 31.33 -13.48 25.26
C ARG A 70 30.80 -13.02 23.90
N GLY A 71 31.70 -12.78 22.93
CA GLY A 71 31.36 -12.22 21.62
C GLY A 71 30.23 -12.94 20.85
N ASP A 72 30.17 -14.27 20.93
CA ASP A 72 29.10 -15.03 20.27
C ASP A 72 27.71 -14.82 20.90
N ILE A 73 27.66 -14.59 22.22
CA ILE A 73 26.42 -14.26 22.94
C ILE A 73 26.05 -12.81 22.66
N VAL A 74 27.03 -11.90 22.59
CA VAL A 74 26.80 -10.50 22.18
C VAL A 74 26.19 -10.43 20.78
N ARG A 75 26.70 -11.20 19.81
CA ARG A 75 26.07 -11.30 18.47
C ARG A 75 24.65 -11.86 18.54
N ALA A 76 24.42 -12.89 19.36
CA ALA A 76 23.09 -13.48 19.50
C ALA A 76 22.09 -12.51 20.14
N LEU A 77 22.52 -11.71 21.12
CA LEU A 77 21.71 -10.69 21.78
C LEU A 77 21.40 -9.51 20.85
N LEU A 78 22.39 -8.99 20.12
CA LEU A 78 22.19 -7.90 19.16
C LEU A 78 21.23 -8.32 18.03
N ALA A 79 21.40 -9.55 17.50
CA ALA A 79 20.50 -10.12 16.50
C ALA A 79 19.08 -10.38 17.02
N ALA A 80 18.91 -10.56 18.33
CA ALA A 80 17.61 -10.74 18.98
C ALA A 80 16.95 -9.40 19.39
N GLY A 81 17.51 -8.26 19.00
CA GLY A 81 16.93 -6.93 19.26
C GLY A 81 17.33 -6.30 20.59
N ALA A 82 18.48 -6.69 21.15
CA ALA A 82 19.04 -6.00 22.33
C ALA A 82 19.42 -4.55 22.00
N ASP A 83 18.95 -3.62 22.83
CA ASP A 83 19.25 -2.19 22.71
C ASP A 83 20.61 -1.86 23.36
N PRO A 84 21.63 -1.48 22.56
CA PRO A 84 22.95 -1.12 23.04
C PRO A 84 23.00 0.27 23.67
N GLY A 85 21.93 1.06 23.56
CA GLY A 85 21.83 2.40 24.16
C GLY A 85 21.38 2.41 25.61
N ILE A 86 20.93 1.28 26.16
CA ILE A 86 20.51 1.17 27.57
C ILE A 86 21.74 1.29 28.46
N GLN A 87 21.63 2.05 29.56
CA GLN A 87 22.68 2.21 30.55
C GLN A 87 22.46 1.25 31.74
N ASP A 88 23.55 0.73 32.30
CA ASP A 88 23.53 -0.03 33.55
C ASP A 88 23.24 0.87 34.77
N ASN A 89 23.24 0.27 35.96
CA ASN A 89 23.04 0.97 37.22
C ASN A 89 24.14 2.01 37.52
N ASP A 90 25.29 1.91 36.86
CA ASP A 90 26.43 2.82 36.97
C ASP A 90 26.43 3.90 35.87
N GLY A 91 25.45 3.88 34.95
CA GLY A 91 25.29 4.83 33.86
C GLY A 91 26.13 4.54 32.61
N ASN A 92 26.77 3.36 32.53
CA ASN A 92 27.60 2.95 31.39
C ASN A 92 26.77 2.21 30.35
N THR A 93 27.05 2.42 29.06
CA THR A 93 26.51 1.56 28.00
C THR A 93 27.28 0.21 27.94
N PRO A 94 26.73 -0.85 27.32
CA PRO A 94 27.40 -2.15 27.20
C PRO A 94 28.78 -2.04 26.56
N LEU A 95 28.93 -1.16 25.56
CA LEU A 95 30.20 -0.94 24.87
C LEU A 95 31.25 -0.26 25.79
N GLN A 96 30.81 0.59 26.72
CA GLN A 96 31.67 1.32 27.66
C GLN A 96 32.20 0.44 28.80
N LEU A 97 31.51 -0.65 29.16
CA LEU A 97 31.95 -1.59 30.21
C LEU A 97 33.20 -2.39 29.87
N ALA A 98 33.36 -2.78 28.61
CA ALA A 98 34.50 -3.59 28.17
C ALA A 98 34.78 -3.41 26.65
N PRO A 99 35.45 -2.30 26.25
CA PRO A 99 35.77 -2.01 24.86
C PRO A 99 36.96 -2.85 24.37
N THR A 100 36.78 -4.18 24.32
CA THR A 100 37.77 -5.05 23.69
C THR A 100 37.65 -4.97 22.16
N PRO A 101 38.74 -4.98 21.38
CA PRO A 101 38.68 -4.92 19.92
C PRO A 101 37.73 -5.94 19.26
N PRO A 102 37.62 -7.20 19.75
CA PRO A 102 36.65 -8.16 19.21
C PRO A 102 35.20 -7.75 19.43
N ILE A 103 34.88 -7.13 20.57
CA ILE A 103 33.52 -6.65 20.85
C ILE A 103 33.22 -5.40 20.01
N ILE A 104 34.14 -4.45 19.92
CA ILE A 104 33.96 -3.25 19.08
C ILE A 104 33.73 -3.65 17.61
N ALA A 105 34.46 -4.65 17.11
CA ALA A 105 34.26 -5.18 15.77
C ALA A 105 32.85 -5.76 15.57
N ILE A 106 32.29 -6.44 16.58
CA ILE A 106 30.92 -6.99 16.54
C ILE A 106 29.88 -5.87 16.47
N PHE A 107 30.03 -4.82 17.27
CA PHE A 107 29.10 -3.68 17.21
C PHE A 107 29.27 -2.88 15.90
N THR A 108 30.48 -2.81 15.35
CA THR A 108 30.75 -2.17 14.05
C THR A 108 30.16 -2.97 12.90
N GLU A 109 30.26 -4.30 12.94
CA GLU A 109 29.60 -5.20 12.00
C GLU A 109 28.07 -5.02 12.05
N GLU A 110 27.51 -4.88 13.26
CA GLU A 110 26.08 -4.63 13.45
C GLU A 110 25.66 -3.25 12.92
N LEU A 111 26.48 -2.21 13.10
CA LEU A 111 26.24 -0.89 12.52
C LEU A 111 26.21 -0.96 10.99
N LEU A 112 27.16 -1.67 10.39
CA LEU A 112 27.22 -1.80 8.94
C LEU A 112 26.10 -2.68 8.40
N ARG A 113 25.73 -3.74 9.12
CA ARG A 113 24.56 -4.56 8.82
C ARG A 113 23.28 -3.74 8.88
N ALA A 114 23.11 -2.90 9.90
CA ALA A 114 21.99 -1.98 10.03
C ALA A 114 21.96 -0.96 8.87
N THR A 115 23.12 -0.44 8.45
CA THR A 115 23.20 0.47 7.29
C THR A 115 22.90 -0.24 5.97
N ALA A 116 23.22 -1.52 5.83
CA ALA A 116 22.89 -2.32 4.65
C ALA A 116 21.42 -2.74 4.59
N GLN A 117 20.74 -2.76 5.75
CA GLN A 117 19.32 -3.08 5.89
C GLN A 117 18.43 -1.83 5.94
N SER A 118 19.01 -0.63 5.82
CA SER A 118 18.31 0.65 5.94
C SER A 118 17.56 0.86 7.26
N ASP A 119 18.06 0.26 8.35
CA ASP A 119 17.47 0.42 9.68
C ASP A 119 18.06 1.66 10.38
N VAL A 120 17.53 2.83 10.01
CA VAL A 120 17.94 4.13 10.59
C VAL A 120 17.77 4.15 12.10
N GLY A 121 16.73 3.50 12.63
CA GLY A 121 16.47 3.42 14.08
C GLY A 121 17.60 2.70 14.81
N ARG A 122 18.02 1.55 14.28
CA ARG A 122 19.15 0.77 14.79
C ARG A 122 20.49 1.49 14.62
N VAL A 123 20.72 2.15 13.48
CA VAL A 123 21.90 3.00 13.25
C VAL A 123 21.96 4.12 14.28
N CYS A 124 20.84 4.79 14.55
CA CYS A 124 20.73 5.82 15.58
C CYS A 124 21.04 5.28 16.98
N GLN A 125 20.52 4.09 17.33
CA GLN A 125 20.79 3.44 18.63
C GLN A 125 22.27 3.07 18.78
N LEU A 126 22.90 2.52 17.75
CA LEU A 126 24.32 2.12 17.78
C LEU A 126 25.24 3.34 17.84
N VAL A 127 24.93 4.40 17.09
CA VAL A 127 25.68 5.67 17.19
C VAL A 127 25.46 6.32 18.56
N ALA A 128 24.24 6.27 19.11
CA ALA A 128 23.95 6.76 20.46
C ALA A 128 24.63 5.92 21.56
N ALA A 129 24.89 4.63 21.31
CA ALA A 129 25.65 3.75 22.20
C ALA A 129 27.16 4.08 22.25
N GLY A 130 27.62 5.03 21.43
CA GLY A 130 29.00 5.53 21.40
C GLY A 130 29.87 4.95 20.28
N LEU A 131 29.29 4.31 19.27
CA LEU A 131 30.05 3.87 18.10
C LEU A 131 30.50 5.04 17.23
N SER A 132 31.74 4.96 16.70
CA SER A 132 32.23 5.92 15.73
C SER A 132 31.42 5.85 14.44
N ILE A 133 30.84 6.99 14.05
CA ILE A 133 30.03 7.11 12.83
C ILE A 133 30.85 6.91 11.54
N ASN A 134 32.16 7.11 11.63
CA ASN A 134 33.12 6.91 10.53
C ASN A 134 33.88 5.58 10.66
N SER A 135 33.27 4.58 11.32
CA SER A 135 33.85 3.24 11.44
C SER A 135 34.08 2.61 10.07
N HIS A 136 35.05 1.70 9.99
CA HIS A 136 35.43 1.05 8.74
C HIS A 136 34.96 -0.41 8.74
N ASP A 137 34.47 -0.86 7.59
CA ASP A 137 34.03 -2.25 7.37
C ASP A 137 35.13 -3.28 7.63
N ASN A 138 36.28 -3.10 7.00
CA ASN A 138 37.44 -3.93 7.19
C ASN A 138 38.70 -3.12 6.83
N PRO A 139 39.89 -3.57 7.27
CA PRO A 139 41.13 -2.85 7.03
C PRO A 139 41.54 -2.79 5.54
N LEU A 140 40.94 -3.60 4.66
CA LEU A 140 41.27 -3.66 3.24
C LEU A 140 40.49 -2.63 2.40
N SER A 141 39.17 -2.50 2.58
CA SER A 141 38.32 -1.55 1.83
C SER A 141 38.14 -0.22 2.54
N ARG A 142 38.11 -0.20 3.89
CA ARG A 142 37.90 1.02 4.69
C ARG A 142 36.65 1.83 4.30
N ASN A 143 35.59 1.16 3.84
CA ASN A 143 34.33 1.84 3.55
C ASN A 143 33.67 2.26 4.86
N THR A 144 33.16 3.49 4.92
CA THR A 144 32.39 3.99 6.07
C THR A 144 30.90 3.67 5.90
N PRO A 145 30.09 3.72 6.99
CA PRO A 145 28.63 3.70 6.90
C PRO A 145 28.07 4.63 5.81
N LEU A 146 28.69 5.78 5.58
CA LEU A 146 28.27 6.73 4.55
C LEU A 146 28.59 6.25 3.12
N HIS A 147 29.68 5.50 2.90
CA HIS A 147 29.94 4.82 1.63
C HIS A 147 28.90 3.72 1.38
N TRP A 148 28.55 2.95 2.41
CA TRP A 148 27.52 1.92 2.30
C TRP A 148 26.17 2.56 1.96
N ALA A 149 25.74 3.59 2.70
CA ALA A 149 24.50 4.32 2.43
C ALA A 149 24.48 4.92 1.01
N ALA A 150 25.59 5.50 0.54
CA ALA A 150 25.71 6.03 -0.83
C ALA A 150 25.68 4.91 -1.90
N SER A 151 26.29 3.76 -1.64
CA SER A 151 26.32 2.61 -2.56
C SER A 151 24.97 1.89 -2.66
N PHE A 152 24.22 1.80 -1.56
CA PHE A 152 22.87 1.19 -1.52
C PHE A 152 21.76 2.15 -1.92
N ALA A 153 22.08 3.42 -2.14
CA ALA A 153 21.13 4.48 -2.46
C ALA A 153 20.10 4.77 -1.34
N ASP A 154 20.53 4.68 -0.08
CA ASP A 154 19.69 4.88 1.10
C ASP A 154 19.76 6.32 1.61
N ILE A 155 18.77 7.13 1.24
CA ILE A 155 18.68 8.56 1.57
C ILE A 155 18.49 8.79 3.07
N ASP A 156 17.69 7.95 3.75
CA ASP A 156 17.34 8.15 5.15
C ASP A 156 18.53 7.82 6.08
N THR A 157 19.26 6.75 5.80
CA THR A 157 20.51 6.44 6.52
C THR A 157 21.60 7.45 6.18
N LEU A 158 21.71 7.88 4.91
CA LEU A 158 22.69 8.89 4.48
C LEU A 158 22.46 10.24 5.18
N THR A 159 21.23 10.75 5.19
CA THR A 159 20.86 11.99 5.89
C THR A 159 21.02 11.87 7.40
N CYS A 160 20.65 10.72 7.99
CA CYS A 160 20.86 10.44 9.41
C CYS A 160 22.34 10.44 9.79
N LEU A 161 23.19 9.83 8.96
CA LEU A 161 24.62 9.78 9.17
C LEU A 161 25.24 11.18 9.04
N LEU A 162 24.86 11.95 8.01
CA LEU A 162 25.32 13.33 7.80
C LEU A 162 24.87 14.26 8.94
N ALA A 163 23.61 14.18 9.37
CA ALA A 163 23.09 14.96 10.50
C ALA A 163 23.80 14.65 11.83
N ARG A 164 24.41 13.46 11.93
CA ARG A 164 25.22 13.01 13.08
C ARG A 164 26.72 13.21 12.87
N GLY A 165 27.11 13.96 11.84
CA GLY A 165 28.50 14.37 11.60
C GLY A 165 29.37 13.33 10.91
N ALA A 166 28.78 12.43 10.10
CA ALA A 166 29.56 11.58 9.21
C ALA A 166 30.42 12.43 8.28
N ASP A 167 31.67 12.01 8.06
CA ASP A 167 32.58 12.73 7.17
C ASP A 167 32.15 12.49 5.71
N VAL A 168 31.53 13.51 5.12
CA VAL A 168 31.04 13.53 3.74
C VAL A 168 32.15 13.29 2.71
N ASN A 169 33.40 13.62 3.06
CA ASN A 169 34.57 13.50 2.20
C ASN A 169 35.50 12.35 2.65
N ALA A 170 35.00 11.44 3.50
CA ALA A 170 35.77 10.28 3.94
C ALA A 170 36.29 9.50 2.74
N ALA A 171 37.59 9.26 2.68
CA ALA A 171 38.21 8.49 1.61
C ALA A 171 38.40 7.04 2.05
N ASN A 172 37.86 6.09 1.27
CA ASN A 172 38.11 4.67 1.47
C ASN A 172 39.53 4.30 1.00
N SER A 173 39.90 3.00 1.04
CA SER A 173 41.27 2.57 0.71
C SER A 173 41.67 2.82 -0.75
N ASP A 174 40.70 3.00 -1.65
CA ASP A 174 40.89 3.36 -3.05
C ASP A 174 41.00 4.89 -3.28
N GLY A 175 40.73 5.69 -2.24
CA GLY A 175 40.61 7.14 -2.35
C GLY A 175 39.26 7.60 -2.90
N ALA A 176 38.30 6.69 -3.04
CA ALA A 176 36.93 7.04 -3.39
C ALA A 176 36.23 7.63 -2.16
N THR A 177 35.36 8.59 -2.41
CA THR A 177 34.48 9.22 -1.42
C THR A 177 33.05 8.73 -1.60
N PRO A 178 32.14 8.92 -0.64
CA PRO A 178 30.72 8.59 -0.81
C PRO A 178 30.12 9.22 -2.08
N LEU A 179 30.61 10.40 -2.49
CA LEU A 179 30.18 11.06 -3.73
C LEU A 179 30.60 10.28 -5.00
N HIS A 180 31.75 9.58 -4.99
CA HIS A 180 32.14 8.71 -6.10
C HIS A 180 31.14 7.55 -6.26
N ASP A 181 30.74 6.93 -5.15
CA ASP A 181 29.79 5.82 -5.14
C ASP A 181 28.40 6.27 -5.59
N ALA A 182 27.95 7.45 -5.11
CA ALA A 182 26.70 8.07 -5.53
C ALA A 182 26.67 8.38 -7.04
N VAL A 183 27.74 8.95 -7.60
CA VAL A 183 27.85 9.24 -9.04
C VAL A 183 27.94 7.97 -9.89
N ALA A 184 28.68 6.96 -9.42
CA ALA A 184 28.77 5.67 -10.09
C ALA A 184 27.36 5.05 -10.22
N ARG A 185 26.56 5.10 -9.15
CA ARG A 185 25.18 4.59 -9.14
C ARG A 185 24.23 5.42 -9.99
N GLY A 186 24.41 6.74 -10.02
CA GLY A 186 23.59 7.66 -10.82
C GLY A 186 22.37 8.23 -10.13
N ASN A 187 22.31 8.18 -8.80
CA ASN A 187 21.21 8.73 -8.03
C ASN A 187 21.45 10.23 -7.80
N GLU A 188 20.64 11.08 -8.44
CA GLU A 188 20.78 12.54 -8.40
C GLU A 188 20.50 13.14 -7.02
N GLU A 189 19.59 12.53 -6.27
CA GLU A 189 19.16 13.03 -4.97
C GLU A 189 20.25 12.84 -3.91
N ILE A 190 20.93 11.70 -3.89
CA ILE A 190 22.06 11.47 -2.98
C ILE A 190 23.25 12.34 -3.35
N VAL A 191 23.51 12.53 -4.65
CA VAL A 191 24.55 13.47 -5.11
C VAL A 191 24.22 14.90 -4.62
N ARG A 192 22.96 15.33 -4.73
CA ARG A 192 22.49 16.63 -4.23
C ARG A 192 22.67 16.74 -2.72
N ILE A 193 22.21 15.76 -1.93
CA ILE A 193 22.32 15.77 -0.47
C ILE A 193 23.79 15.80 -0.03
N LEU A 194 24.66 15.03 -0.68
CA LEU A 194 26.09 15.07 -0.38
C LEU A 194 26.69 16.45 -0.72
N LEU A 195 26.36 17.04 -1.87
CA LEU A 195 26.84 18.37 -2.27
C LEU A 195 26.30 19.49 -1.37
N ASP A 196 25.05 19.40 -0.93
CA ASP A 196 24.42 20.32 0.04
C ASP A 196 25.09 20.26 1.42
N ASN A 197 25.73 19.13 1.73
CA ASN A 197 26.55 18.93 2.93
C ASN A 197 28.06 19.08 2.66
N ASP A 198 28.44 19.91 1.68
CA ASP A 198 29.83 20.28 1.35
C ASP A 198 30.71 19.10 0.85
N ALA A 199 30.14 18.12 0.17
CA ALA A 199 30.93 17.10 -0.55
C ALA A 199 31.77 17.74 -1.67
N ASN A 200 33.06 17.42 -1.73
CA ASN A 200 33.97 17.97 -2.72
C ASN A 200 33.95 17.14 -4.02
N PRO A 201 33.48 17.70 -5.15
CA PRO A 201 33.36 16.97 -6.42
C PRO A 201 34.70 16.80 -7.15
N HIS A 202 35.81 17.32 -6.62
CA HIS A 202 37.14 17.32 -7.23
C HIS A 202 38.14 16.36 -6.54
N ILE A 203 37.72 15.59 -5.54
CA ILE A 203 38.59 14.59 -4.92
C ILE A 203 38.83 13.47 -5.93
N GLN A 204 40.08 13.08 -6.14
CA GLN A 204 40.44 11.98 -7.05
C GLN A 204 40.68 10.69 -6.28
N CYS A 205 40.08 9.59 -6.75
CA CYS A 205 40.49 8.27 -6.31
C CYS A 205 41.89 7.92 -6.84
N TYR A 206 42.75 7.34 -6.00
CA TYR A 206 44.14 7.05 -6.34
C TYR A 206 44.37 5.57 -6.71
N LYS A 207 43.38 4.70 -6.47
CA LYS A 207 43.35 3.26 -6.81
C LYS A 207 41.93 2.85 -7.28
N GLY A 208 41.75 1.59 -7.69
CA GLY A 208 40.46 1.05 -8.13
C GLY A 208 40.07 1.33 -9.59
N ARG A 209 38.83 0.97 -9.96
CA ARG A 209 38.27 1.06 -11.33
C ARG A 209 38.22 2.48 -11.89
N HIS A 210 38.14 3.48 -11.02
CA HIS A 210 37.99 4.88 -11.37
C HIS A 210 39.29 5.69 -11.23
N LYS A 211 40.44 5.03 -11.00
CA LYS A 211 41.73 5.66 -10.71
C LYS A 211 42.00 6.94 -11.50
N GLY A 212 42.31 8.01 -10.78
CA GLY A 212 42.65 9.32 -11.31
C GLY A 212 41.45 10.17 -11.72
N LYS A 213 40.21 9.65 -11.59
CA LYS A 213 38.99 10.38 -11.91
C LYS A 213 38.40 11.03 -10.67
N THR A 214 37.85 12.22 -10.87
CA THR A 214 37.00 12.91 -9.90
C THR A 214 35.53 12.47 -10.03
N PRO A 215 34.68 12.66 -9.00
CA PRO A 215 33.24 12.49 -9.12
C PRO A 215 32.66 13.29 -10.29
N PHE A 216 33.15 14.52 -10.52
CA PHE A 216 32.75 15.35 -11.65
C PHE A 216 33.10 14.70 -13.01
N GLU A 217 34.32 14.16 -13.17
CA GLU A 217 34.72 13.47 -14.40
C GLU A 217 33.97 12.15 -14.61
N MET A 218 33.59 11.47 -13.52
CA MET A 218 32.75 10.27 -13.58
C MET A 218 31.33 10.59 -14.06
N ALA A 219 30.82 11.80 -13.82
CA ALA A 219 29.53 12.27 -14.27
C ALA A 219 29.48 12.66 -15.77
N SER A 220 30.61 12.65 -16.49
CA SER A 220 30.73 13.09 -17.90
C SER A 220 29.80 12.39 -18.91
N ARG A 221 29.24 11.22 -18.57
CA ARG A 221 28.26 10.49 -19.41
C ARG A 221 26.81 10.69 -18.97
N LYS A 222 26.56 11.47 -17.91
CA LYS A 222 25.26 11.71 -17.28
C LYS A 222 25.02 13.21 -17.17
N ILE A 223 24.39 13.78 -18.20
CA ILE A 223 24.22 15.24 -18.39
C ILE A 223 23.61 15.91 -17.15
N GLN A 224 22.57 15.31 -16.56
CA GLN A 224 21.84 15.85 -15.40
C GLN A 224 22.72 15.96 -14.13
N LEU A 225 23.56 14.96 -13.86
CA LEU A 225 24.50 15.00 -12.72
C LEU A 225 25.61 16.03 -12.93
N GLN A 226 26.05 16.19 -14.17
CA GLN A 226 27.07 17.18 -14.50
C GLN A 226 26.52 18.61 -14.33
N GLU A 227 25.29 18.85 -14.77
CA GLU A 227 24.58 20.13 -14.54
C GLU A 227 24.38 20.41 -13.05
N LEU A 228 23.96 19.42 -12.27
CA LEU A 228 23.76 19.56 -10.83
C LEU A 228 25.07 19.86 -10.08
N MET A 229 26.15 19.14 -10.40
CA MET A 229 27.48 19.43 -9.83
C MET A 229 28.01 20.80 -10.27
N GLN A 230 27.71 21.25 -11.49
CA GLN A 230 28.13 22.56 -12.00
C GLN A 230 27.33 23.71 -11.37
N GLN A 231 26.03 23.52 -11.12
CA GLN A 231 25.18 24.46 -10.39
C GLN A 231 25.66 24.65 -8.94
N HIS A 232 25.99 23.56 -8.25
CA HIS A 232 26.53 23.64 -6.88
C HIS A 232 27.96 24.17 -6.85
N ALA A 233 28.81 23.87 -7.83
CA ALA A 233 30.14 24.47 -7.95
C ALA A 233 30.06 26.00 -8.18
N ALA A 234 29.14 26.47 -9.02
CA ALA A 234 28.90 27.90 -9.23
C ALA A 234 28.29 28.60 -7.99
N ALA A 235 27.46 27.89 -7.21
CA ALA A 235 26.92 28.39 -5.95
C ALA A 235 28.02 28.61 -4.89
N ILE A 236 29.02 27.74 -4.84
CA ILE A 236 30.20 27.87 -3.97
C ILE A 236 31.06 29.08 -4.37
N GLU A 237 31.15 29.41 -5.66
CA GLU A 237 31.86 30.59 -6.17
C GLU A 237 31.09 31.92 -5.97
N SER A 238 29.78 31.88 -5.71
CA SER A 238 28.91 33.06 -5.59
C SER A 238 28.72 33.61 -4.16
N LYS A 239 29.27 32.94 -3.13
CA LYS A 239 29.27 33.47 -1.75
C LYS A 239 30.33 34.58 -1.61
N PRO A 240 29.96 35.84 -1.28
CA PRO A 240 30.95 36.86 -0.96
C PRO A 240 31.65 36.51 0.36
N ALA A 241 32.97 36.62 0.34
CA ALA A 241 33.85 36.34 1.46
C ALA A 241 33.52 37.20 2.69
N HIS A 242 33.19 36.55 3.80
CA HIS A 242 33.63 37.00 5.12
C HIS A 242 34.70 36.04 5.64
N SER A 243 35.94 36.43 5.37
CA SER A 243 37.19 36.14 6.09
C SER A 243 37.36 34.77 6.75
N THR A 244 38.03 33.85 6.06
CA THR A 244 39.21 33.19 6.61
C THR A 244 40.24 33.02 5.50
N ALA A 245 41.45 33.54 5.75
CA ALA A 245 42.50 33.72 4.77
C ALA A 245 42.89 32.42 4.06
N THR A 246 42.87 32.47 2.72
CA THR A 246 43.65 31.62 1.84
C THR A 246 45.14 31.81 2.09
N THR A 247 45.88 30.74 2.29
CA THR A 247 47.22 30.62 1.70
C THR A 247 47.27 29.33 0.89
N ASN A 248 47.10 29.50 -0.41
CA ASN A 248 47.34 28.50 -1.46
C ASN A 248 48.80 28.03 -1.46
N GLY A 249 49.02 26.78 -1.85
CA GLY A 249 50.36 26.28 -2.19
C GLY A 249 50.34 24.85 -2.72
N SER A 250 50.29 24.73 -4.04
CA SER A 250 50.23 23.52 -4.86
C SER A 250 51.50 22.64 -4.84
N VAL A 251 51.30 21.32 -4.81
CA VAL A 251 51.91 20.24 -5.65
C VAL A 251 53.44 19.95 -5.59
N SER A 252 53.77 18.86 -4.87
CA SER A 252 54.73 17.74 -5.14
C SER A 252 56.25 18.00 -5.36
N PRO A 253 57.17 16.98 -5.27
CA PRO A 253 57.21 15.68 -4.58
C PRO A 253 58.46 15.51 -3.66
N LEU A 254 58.58 14.37 -2.98
CA LEU A 254 59.80 13.72 -2.40
C LEU A 254 61.12 14.55 -2.31
N ILE A 255 61.68 14.70 -1.10
CA ILE A 255 63.10 14.42 -0.75
C ILE A 255 63.33 14.70 0.76
N ALA A 256 64.00 13.75 1.41
CA ALA A 256 64.48 13.83 2.78
C ALA A 256 65.63 14.84 2.96
N ARG A 257 65.70 15.52 4.12
CA ARG A 257 66.86 15.56 5.05
C ARG A 257 66.80 16.73 6.05
N ARG A 258 66.84 16.35 7.33
CA ARG A 258 67.69 16.86 8.43
C ARG A 258 68.21 18.33 8.40
N SER A 259 67.81 19.05 9.47
CA SER A 259 68.67 19.43 10.63
C SER A 259 69.53 20.70 10.61
N LEU A 260 69.62 21.28 11.83
CA LEU A 260 70.59 22.25 12.39
C LEU A 260 70.30 23.73 12.08
N GLY A 261 70.37 24.67 13.03
CA GLY A 261 70.80 24.64 14.43
C GLY A 261 71.22 26.06 14.88
N ASP A 262 71.48 26.19 16.18
CA ASP A 262 72.29 27.22 16.86
C ASP A 262 71.72 28.65 17.05
N ARG A 263 71.98 29.38 18.16
CA ARG A 263 72.45 29.09 19.53
C ARG A 263 72.52 30.45 20.30
N ASP A 264 72.58 30.34 21.64
CA ASP A 264 73.30 31.22 22.58
C ASP A 264 72.70 32.58 23.02
N LEU A 265 72.88 33.13 24.24
CA LEU A 265 73.36 32.73 25.59
C LEU A 265 73.26 33.99 26.52
N ILE A 266 73.12 33.76 27.85
CA ILE A 266 73.80 34.46 28.99
C ILE A 266 73.29 35.82 29.56
N SER A 267 72.67 35.73 30.75
CA SER A 267 73.19 36.16 32.09
C SER A 267 72.77 37.48 32.80
N SER A 268 72.19 37.25 34.00
CA SER A 268 72.52 37.75 35.36
C SER A 268 71.92 39.02 35.99
N ARG A 269 71.23 38.74 37.12
CA ARG A 269 71.34 39.27 38.51
C ARG A 269 70.69 40.61 38.91
N GLY A 270 69.84 40.52 39.96
CA GLY A 270 69.75 41.51 41.05
C GLY A 270 68.31 41.81 41.52
N ALA A 271 67.96 41.39 42.76
CA ALA A 271 66.60 41.38 43.32
C ALA A 271 66.20 42.66 44.10
N ASN A 272 64.89 42.98 44.11
CA ASN A 272 64.06 43.18 45.33
C ASN A 272 62.64 43.68 44.99
N GLY A 273 61.62 43.12 45.68
CA GLY A 273 60.33 43.80 45.92
C GLY A 273 59.07 43.09 45.42
N SER A 274 58.46 42.27 46.29
CA SER A 274 57.01 42.10 46.51
C SER A 274 56.04 42.55 45.40
N MET A 275 55.30 41.63 44.78
CA MET A 275 53.86 41.38 45.04
C MET A 275 53.38 40.24 44.11
N GLU A 276 52.99 39.13 44.73
CA GLU A 276 52.05 38.11 44.24
C GLU A 276 52.20 37.58 42.80
N SER A 277 53.02 36.54 42.68
CA SER A 277 52.85 35.44 41.72
C SER A 277 53.63 34.23 42.23
N LEU A 278 52.97 33.09 42.39
CA LEU A 278 53.63 31.81 42.21
C LEU A 278 52.86 31.00 41.18
N VAL A 279 53.32 31.15 39.94
CA VAL A 279 53.24 30.10 38.93
C VAL A 279 54.37 29.10 39.20
N SER A 280 54.08 27.82 39.09
CA SER A 280 55.02 26.74 38.78
C SER A 280 54.29 25.90 37.72
N MET A 281 54.69 25.91 36.43
CA MET A 281 55.81 25.16 35.84
C MET A 281 55.85 23.71 36.36
N GLY A 282 55.88 22.66 35.55
CA GLY A 282 56.32 22.54 34.17
C GLY A 282 57.33 21.38 34.11
N ALA A 283 57.07 20.41 33.23
CA ALA A 283 57.99 19.44 32.64
C ALA A 283 58.77 18.45 33.54
N ASP A 284 58.65 17.16 33.22
CA ASP A 284 59.75 16.18 33.11
C ASP A 284 59.29 15.11 32.09
N SER A 285 59.86 15.03 30.89
CA SER A 285 61.15 14.42 30.52
C SER A 285 61.17 12.88 30.58
N VAL A 286 60.95 12.30 29.38
CA VAL A 286 61.72 11.24 28.71
C VAL A 286 62.23 10.07 29.56
N MET A 287 61.74 8.86 29.25
CA MET A 287 62.57 7.67 28.98
C MET A 287 61.72 6.53 28.37
N THR A 288 62.08 6.17 27.14
CA THR A 288 62.11 4.82 26.55
C THR A 288 60.93 3.85 26.71
N GLY A 289 60.35 3.50 25.57
CA GLY A 289 60.32 2.09 25.14
C GLY A 289 58.98 1.36 25.14
N VAL A 290 58.57 1.00 23.92
CA VAL A 290 57.86 -0.25 23.55
C VAL A 290 56.33 -0.28 23.68
N ASP A 291 55.70 -0.37 22.50
CA ASP A 291 54.44 -1.03 22.09
C ASP A 291 53.04 -0.63 22.62
N ALA A 292 52.13 -0.51 21.63
CA ALA A 292 50.72 -0.93 21.59
C ALA A 292 49.55 -0.04 22.13
N VAL A 293 48.63 0.25 21.19
CA VAL A 293 47.15 0.13 21.26
C VAL A 293 46.27 1.14 22.07
N ASN A 294 45.29 1.69 21.34
CA ASN A 294 43.93 2.21 21.66
C ASN A 294 43.66 3.35 22.67
N GLY A 295 42.70 4.19 22.22
CA GLY A 295 41.56 4.73 23.01
C GLY A 295 41.94 5.87 23.94
N GLY A 296 41.26 7.01 23.98
CA GLY A 296 39.83 7.24 23.78
C GLY A 296 39.32 7.99 25.01
N ASP A 297 38.58 9.08 24.79
CA ASP A 297 37.64 9.76 25.69
C ASP A 297 38.13 10.23 27.08
N THR A 298 37.65 11.34 27.63
CA THR A 298 36.34 11.44 28.30
C THR A 298 36.22 12.85 28.90
N THR A 299 35.20 13.65 28.61
CA THR A 299 33.87 13.79 29.27
C THR A 299 33.71 15.02 30.20
N GLN A 300 32.43 15.40 30.32
CA GLN A 300 31.76 16.19 31.38
C GLN A 300 31.76 17.73 31.17
N ARG A 301 30.65 18.47 31.37
CA ARG A 301 29.31 18.17 31.90
C ARG A 301 28.38 19.40 31.71
N LYS A 302 27.06 19.14 31.82
CA LYS A 302 25.97 19.92 32.48
C LYS A 302 24.97 20.79 31.67
N THR A 303 23.70 20.40 31.87
CA THR A 303 22.45 21.14 32.21
C THR A 303 21.51 21.76 31.15
N SER A 304 20.37 21.04 30.95
CA SER A 304 18.97 21.45 31.21
C SER A 304 18.03 21.90 30.07
N VAL A 305 16.76 21.46 30.28
CA VAL A 305 15.45 21.89 29.72
C VAL A 305 15.02 21.26 28.40
N GLY A 306 13.92 20.50 28.45
CA GLY A 306 13.33 19.77 27.34
C GLY A 306 11.95 20.27 26.92
N THR A 307 11.45 19.70 25.82
CA THR A 307 10.03 19.44 25.51
C THR A 307 9.97 18.47 24.30
N PRO A 308 8.90 17.67 24.16
CA PRO A 308 8.95 16.32 23.60
C PRO A 308 8.37 16.19 22.17
N GLN A 309 8.75 15.13 21.43
CA GLN A 309 8.07 14.71 20.19
C GLN A 309 7.72 13.21 20.20
N PRO A 310 6.55 12.80 19.64
CA PRO A 310 5.99 11.46 19.74
C PRO A 310 6.33 10.55 18.55
N ARG A 311 6.20 9.26 18.82
CA ARG A 311 6.56 8.07 18.03
C ARG A 311 5.54 7.74 16.93
N SER A 312 6.01 7.12 15.84
CA SER A 312 5.26 6.66 14.66
C SER A 312 4.77 5.20 14.75
N PRO A 313 3.77 4.78 13.94
CA PRO A 313 3.03 3.53 14.09
C PRO A 313 3.59 2.36 13.26
N LEU A 314 3.57 1.17 13.89
CA LEU A 314 3.42 -0.21 13.39
C LEU A 314 4.15 -0.61 12.09
N GLN A 315 5.25 -1.36 12.28
CA GLN A 315 5.98 -2.10 11.25
C GLN A 315 5.10 -3.22 10.66
N SER A 316 4.83 -3.17 9.35
CA SER A 316 4.37 -4.32 8.56
C SER A 316 5.55 -4.86 7.74
N THR A 317 5.96 -6.10 8.02
CA THR A 317 7.00 -6.82 7.30
C THR A 317 6.44 -7.39 5.99
N SER A 318 6.40 -6.61 4.90
CA SER A 318 6.12 -7.12 3.55
C SER A 318 7.42 -7.37 2.78
N SER A 319 7.73 -8.64 2.50
CA SER A 319 8.98 -9.14 1.90
C SER A 319 9.12 -8.96 0.37
N LEU A 320 8.46 -8.01 -0.28
CA LEU A 320 8.65 -7.79 -1.72
C LEU A 320 8.67 -6.28 -2.04
N GLU A 321 9.84 -5.80 -2.49
CA GLU A 321 10.15 -4.40 -2.78
C GLU A 321 9.42 -3.85 -4.04
N LEU A 322 9.26 -2.51 -4.07
CA LEU A 322 8.66 -1.73 -5.16
C LEU A 322 9.46 -1.84 -6.48
N SER A 323 8.82 -1.46 -7.59
CA SER A 323 9.41 -1.57 -8.94
C SER A 323 10.16 -0.31 -9.39
N PRO A 324 11.25 -0.45 -10.19
CA PRO A 324 12.02 0.69 -10.71
C PRO A 324 11.21 1.63 -11.62
N ARG A 325 10.08 1.16 -12.17
CA ARG A 325 9.20 1.99 -13.01
C ARG A 325 8.09 2.63 -12.20
N MET A 326 7.74 2.07 -11.04
CA MET A 326 6.90 2.73 -10.03
C MET A 326 7.66 3.93 -9.44
N GLU A 327 8.97 3.78 -9.23
CA GLU A 327 9.87 4.91 -8.92
C GLU A 327 9.84 5.97 -10.03
N GLN A 328 9.88 5.58 -11.30
CA GLN A 328 9.73 6.54 -12.42
C GLN A 328 8.34 7.18 -12.52
N VAL A 329 7.26 6.48 -12.13
CA VAL A 329 5.92 7.06 -12.03
C VAL A 329 5.91 8.07 -10.88
N CYS A 330 6.48 7.74 -9.73
CA CYS A 330 6.70 8.66 -8.62
C CYS A 330 7.58 9.87 -9.03
N GLU A 331 8.63 9.68 -9.84
CA GLU A 331 9.49 10.76 -10.35
C GLU A 331 8.78 11.63 -11.40
N ARG A 332 8.00 11.04 -12.30
CA ARG A 332 7.18 11.80 -13.28
C ARG A 332 6.09 12.60 -12.58
N LEU A 333 5.49 12.05 -11.53
CA LEU A 333 4.53 12.73 -10.67
C LEU A 333 5.19 13.78 -9.76
N ALA A 334 6.45 13.58 -9.36
CA ALA A 334 7.24 14.59 -8.65
C ALA A 334 7.65 15.77 -9.55
N SER A 335 7.68 15.56 -10.87
CA SER A 335 8.00 16.62 -11.85
C SER A 335 6.84 17.60 -12.12
N THR A 336 5.60 17.22 -11.78
CA THR A 336 4.45 18.11 -11.72
C THR A 336 4.37 18.74 -10.34
N GLN A 337 4.73 20.03 -10.26
CA GLN A 337 4.79 20.88 -9.05
C GLN A 337 3.97 20.37 -7.85
N ILE A 338 4.63 19.95 -6.76
CA ILE A 338 4.23 20.20 -5.36
C ILE A 338 5.40 19.83 -4.41
N THR A 339 5.65 20.78 -3.51
CA THR A 339 6.41 20.70 -2.26
C THR A 339 6.17 19.41 -1.45
N ALA A 340 7.18 18.96 -0.69
CA ALA A 340 7.06 17.96 0.37
C ALA A 340 5.70 18.03 1.11
N PRO A 341 5.11 16.88 1.49
CA PRO A 341 3.70 16.81 1.84
C PRO A 341 3.41 17.76 3.01
N PRO A 342 2.34 18.57 2.97
CA PRO A 342 1.79 19.12 4.19
C PRO A 342 1.33 17.93 5.02
N ARG A 343 2.08 17.57 6.06
CA ARG A 343 1.64 16.60 7.07
C ARG A 343 0.25 17.06 7.53
N PRO A 344 -0.81 16.24 7.41
CA PRO A 344 -2.03 16.57 8.10
C PRO A 344 -1.69 16.64 9.60
N LEU A 345 -1.98 17.78 10.22
CA LEU A 345 -1.92 18.03 11.66
C LEU A 345 -2.93 17.11 12.37
N VAL A 346 -2.70 15.80 12.32
CA VAL A 346 -3.55 14.78 12.89
C VAL A 346 -2.66 14.06 13.90
N THR A 347 -2.80 14.43 15.17
CA THR A 347 -1.97 13.92 16.25
C THR A 347 -2.46 12.57 16.77
N HIS A 348 -3.72 12.22 16.47
CA HIS A 348 -4.32 10.97 16.90
C HIS A 348 -4.00 9.80 15.96
N ASN A 349 -3.34 8.77 16.49
CA ASN A 349 -2.81 7.62 15.75
C ASN A 349 -3.84 6.88 14.89
N SER A 350 -5.12 6.91 15.20
CA SER A 350 -6.14 6.14 14.45
C SER A 350 -6.77 6.91 13.28
N LEU A 351 -6.74 8.25 13.30
CA LEU A 351 -7.47 9.07 12.32
C LEU A 351 -6.96 8.91 10.88
N HIS A 352 -5.73 8.40 10.71
CA HIS A 352 -5.21 8.03 9.38
C HIS A 352 -6.02 6.92 8.72
N LEU A 353 -6.83 6.14 9.44
CA LEU A 353 -7.70 5.09 8.89
C LEU A 353 -9.06 5.61 8.42
N LEU A 354 -9.38 6.90 8.58
CA LEU A 354 -10.57 7.48 7.96
C LEU A 354 -10.48 7.40 6.44
N TRP A 355 -11.55 6.91 5.79
CA TRP A 355 -11.50 6.65 4.35
C TRP A 355 -12.83 6.90 3.63
N PRO A 356 -12.86 7.69 2.55
CA PRO A 356 -11.75 8.44 1.96
C PRO A 356 -11.11 9.44 2.92
N GLN A 357 -9.81 9.68 2.78
CA GLN A 357 -9.08 10.63 3.63
C GLN A 357 -9.71 12.02 3.52
N PRO A 358 -10.19 12.61 4.64
CA PRO A 358 -10.76 13.95 4.59
C PRO A 358 -9.72 14.99 4.19
N ARG A 359 -10.12 15.97 3.38
CA ARG A 359 -9.19 17.01 2.88
C ARG A 359 -8.68 17.94 3.98
N ARG A 360 -9.54 18.27 4.95
CA ARG A 360 -9.18 19.16 6.06
C ARG A 360 -9.75 18.64 7.37
N ILE A 361 -8.85 18.26 8.27
CA ILE A 361 -9.13 17.93 9.66
C ILE A 361 -8.41 18.96 10.52
N THR A 362 -9.10 19.55 11.49
CA THR A 362 -8.50 20.47 12.46
C THR A 362 -8.89 20.02 13.85
N GLU A 363 -7.93 19.47 14.58
CA GLU A 363 -8.09 19.14 16.00
C GLU A 363 -8.21 20.43 16.82
N LEU A 364 -9.17 20.47 17.73
CA LEU A 364 -9.42 21.59 18.63
C LEU A 364 -8.79 21.30 20.00
N THR A 365 -8.59 22.36 20.78
CA THR A 365 -8.23 22.21 22.20
C THR A 365 -9.49 22.06 23.04
N GLY A 366 -9.60 21.00 23.84
CA GLY A 366 -10.77 20.77 24.68
C GLY A 366 -10.90 19.33 25.19
N PRO A 367 -11.94 19.04 25.98
CA PRO A 367 -12.23 17.68 26.41
C PRO A 367 -12.62 16.81 25.22
N SER A 368 -12.11 15.58 25.21
CA SER A 368 -12.52 14.57 24.23
C SER A 368 -13.98 14.17 24.44
N TRP A 369 -14.71 13.98 23.35
CA TRP A 369 -16.12 13.62 23.32
C TRP A 369 -16.29 12.11 23.45
N SER A 370 -17.09 11.67 24.43
CA SER A 370 -17.55 10.28 24.51
C SER A 370 -18.95 10.15 23.92
N PRO A 371 -19.16 9.25 22.94
CA PRO A 371 -20.47 9.06 22.34
C PRO A 371 -21.46 8.51 23.39
N PRO A 372 -22.59 9.19 23.65
CA PRO A 372 -23.59 8.68 24.58
C PRO A 372 -24.33 7.49 23.97
N THR A 373 -24.80 6.58 24.84
CA THR A 373 -25.62 5.42 24.44
C THR A 373 -26.92 5.84 23.79
N HIS A 374 -27.54 6.90 24.32
CA HIS A 374 -28.72 7.54 23.75
C HIS A 374 -28.45 9.02 23.50
N ALA A 375 -28.71 9.46 22.27
CA ALA A 375 -28.51 10.82 21.81
C ALA A 375 -29.79 11.35 21.16
N THR A 376 -30.00 12.67 21.23
CA THR A 376 -31.14 13.32 20.57
C THR A 376 -30.68 14.19 19.40
N LEU A 377 -31.41 14.10 18.29
CA LEU A 377 -31.19 14.89 17.08
C LEU A 377 -32.11 16.11 17.05
N ALA A 378 -31.51 17.30 16.90
CA ALA A 378 -32.22 18.51 16.52
C ALA A 378 -31.98 18.82 15.04
N VAL A 379 -33.07 18.90 14.26
CA VAL A 379 -33.02 19.30 12.86
C VAL A 379 -33.43 20.76 12.75
N LEU A 380 -32.54 21.57 12.19
CA LEU A 380 -32.79 22.98 11.95
C LEU A 380 -33.46 23.13 10.58
N SER A 381 -34.58 23.87 10.54
CA SER A 381 -35.31 24.09 9.28
C SER A 381 -34.47 24.92 8.32
N GLY A 382 -34.16 24.37 7.14
CA GLY A 382 -33.45 25.04 6.04
C GLY A 382 -34.21 24.92 4.72
N ALA A 383 -33.49 25.04 3.59
CA ALA A 383 -34.06 24.93 2.25
C ALA A 383 -34.60 23.53 1.90
N VAL A 384 -34.02 22.48 2.50
CA VAL A 384 -34.44 21.08 2.30
C VAL A 384 -35.55 20.70 3.29
N PRO A 385 -36.64 20.05 2.84
CA PRO A 385 -37.71 19.65 3.74
C PRO A 385 -37.23 18.60 4.76
N VAL A 386 -37.65 18.79 6.01
CA VAL A 386 -37.16 18.01 7.18
C VAL A 386 -37.35 16.50 7.00
N HIS A 387 -38.45 16.04 6.38
CA HIS A 387 -38.66 14.61 6.18
C HIS A 387 -37.55 13.96 5.33
N ARG A 388 -37.01 14.66 4.32
CA ARG A 388 -35.88 14.15 3.52
C ARG A 388 -34.60 14.02 4.34
N ILE A 389 -34.41 14.90 5.32
CA ILE A 389 -33.29 14.82 6.26
C ILE A 389 -33.49 13.59 7.15
N VAL A 390 -34.69 13.40 7.71
CA VAL A 390 -35.03 12.25 8.56
C VAL A 390 -34.88 10.92 7.81
N ASP A 391 -35.33 10.84 6.54
CA ASP A 391 -35.17 9.65 5.70
C ASP A 391 -33.70 9.20 5.63
N VAL A 392 -32.76 10.16 5.47
CA VAL A 392 -31.32 9.87 5.44
C VAL A 392 -30.82 9.40 6.80
N TRP A 393 -31.28 10.01 7.89
CA TRP A 393 -30.93 9.57 9.25
C TRP A 393 -31.42 8.16 9.55
N ASP A 394 -32.63 7.80 9.11
CA ASP A 394 -33.20 6.46 9.32
C ASP A 394 -32.38 5.38 8.59
N ILE A 395 -31.82 5.69 7.42
CA ILE A 395 -30.91 4.79 6.68
C ILE A 395 -29.62 4.54 7.47
N HIS A 396 -29.03 5.60 8.04
CA HIS A 396 -27.78 5.50 8.81
C HIS A 396 -27.97 5.07 10.27
N LYS A 397 -29.22 4.95 10.73
CA LYS A 397 -29.54 4.57 12.10
C LYS A 397 -28.90 3.25 12.48
N CYS A 398 -29.05 2.20 11.67
CA CYS A 398 -28.46 0.89 11.96
C CYS A 398 -26.92 0.96 12.06
N TRP A 399 -26.27 1.83 11.28
CA TRP A 399 -24.81 2.01 11.31
C TRP A 399 -24.33 2.73 12.56
N LEU A 400 -25.13 3.66 13.09
CA LEU A 400 -24.86 4.33 14.36
C LEU A 400 -25.07 3.37 15.56
N GLU A 401 -26.08 2.49 15.46
CA GLU A 401 -26.35 1.46 16.46
C GLU A 401 -25.23 0.41 16.54
N GLU A 402 -24.62 0.03 15.40
CA GLU A 402 -23.42 -0.81 15.37
C GLU A 402 -22.28 -0.22 16.20
N VAL A 403 -22.08 1.10 16.09
CA VAL A 403 -21.08 1.83 16.87
C VAL A 403 -21.64 2.29 18.21
N GLY A 404 -22.69 1.65 18.72
CA GLY A 404 -23.27 1.80 20.06
C GLY A 404 -23.83 3.18 20.38
N CYS A 405 -24.27 3.93 19.37
CA CYS A 405 -24.91 5.23 19.53
C CYS A 405 -26.36 5.16 18.99
N HIS A 406 -27.35 5.17 19.88
CA HIS A 406 -28.75 5.24 19.49
C HIS A 406 -29.20 6.69 19.40
N VAL A 407 -29.60 7.13 18.20
CA VAL A 407 -30.08 8.50 17.97
C VAL A 407 -31.60 8.49 17.82
N SER A 408 -32.31 9.27 18.63
CA SER A 408 -33.74 9.53 18.49
C SER A 408 -34.01 10.94 17.98
N LEU A 409 -35.09 11.10 17.19
CA LEU A 409 -35.53 12.41 16.74
C LEU A 409 -36.02 13.22 17.94
N GLY A 410 -35.38 14.37 18.17
CA GLY A 410 -35.73 15.30 19.23
C GLY A 410 -36.66 16.40 18.72
N ALA A 411 -36.15 17.63 18.61
CA ALA A 411 -36.91 18.81 18.20
C ALA A 411 -36.58 19.24 16.76
N VAL A 412 -37.59 19.74 16.05
CA VAL A 412 -37.39 20.51 14.81
C VAL A 412 -37.40 21.98 15.17
N VAL A 413 -36.27 22.67 14.97
CA VAL A 413 -36.06 24.04 15.46
C VAL A 413 -36.08 25.03 14.29
N GLY A 414 -36.93 26.06 14.38
CA GLY A 414 -36.89 27.23 13.50
C GLY A 414 -35.76 28.17 13.94
N ALA A 415 -34.90 28.57 13.01
CA ALA A 415 -33.60 29.21 13.24
C ALA A 415 -33.51 30.24 14.41
N ARG A 416 -32.82 29.86 15.50
CA ARG A 416 -31.76 30.57 16.26
C ARG A 416 -31.58 29.82 17.59
N ASP A 417 -30.37 29.27 17.74
CA ASP A 417 -29.86 28.46 18.85
C ASP A 417 -30.67 27.20 19.25
N PRO A 418 -30.20 25.99 18.85
CA PRO A 418 -30.79 24.75 19.34
C PRO A 418 -30.61 24.66 20.87
N PRO A 419 -31.63 24.20 21.62
CA PRO A 419 -31.56 24.12 23.07
C PRO A 419 -30.37 23.24 23.49
N SER A 420 -29.73 23.59 24.62
CA SER A 420 -28.52 22.93 25.12
C SER A 420 -28.68 21.45 25.49
N SER A 421 -29.90 20.91 25.41
CA SER A 421 -30.26 19.53 25.71
C SER A 421 -29.99 18.52 24.57
N HIS A 422 -29.68 18.98 23.35
CA HIS A 422 -29.49 18.08 22.21
C HIS A 422 -28.02 17.79 21.90
N THR A 423 -27.71 16.50 21.72
CA THR A 423 -26.36 16.01 21.41
C THR A 423 -26.00 16.21 19.94
N PHE A 424 -26.95 15.99 19.02
CA PHE A 424 -26.74 16.16 17.58
C PHE A 424 -27.53 17.34 17.04
N THR A 425 -26.89 18.16 16.20
CA THR A 425 -27.52 19.27 15.48
C THR A 425 -27.22 19.17 14.00
N CYS A 426 -28.24 19.22 13.15
CA CYS A 426 -28.10 19.07 11.70
C CYS A 426 -28.79 20.21 10.95
N VAL A 427 -28.07 20.83 10.01
CA VAL A 427 -28.58 21.77 9.01
C VAL A 427 -28.20 21.28 7.63
N VAL A 428 -29.17 21.30 6.70
CA VAL A 428 -28.93 21.13 5.27
C VAL A 428 -29.34 22.39 4.54
N ASP A 429 -28.36 23.16 4.07
CA ASP A 429 -28.55 24.43 3.39
C ASP A 429 -27.33 24.75 2.51
N ASP A 430 -27.57 24.97 1.21
CA ASP A 430 -26.54 25.26 0.22
C ASP A 430 -25.93 26.66 0.41
N ALA A 431 -26.65 27.59 1.03
CA ALA A 431 -26.16 28.93 1.32
C ALA A 431 -25.10 28.95 2.44
N LEU A 432 -25.00 27.89 3.24
CA LEU A 432 -24.04 27.80 4.35
C LEU A 432 -22.72 27.12 3.96
N THR A 433 -22.61 26.60 2.74
CA THR A 433 -21.41 25.91 2.24
C THR A 433 -20.90 26.58 0.96
N ALA A 434 -19.62 26.41 0.65
CA ALA A 434 -19.05 26.97 -0.58
C ALA A 434 -19.52 26.18 -1.82
N HIS A 435 -19.76 24.87 -1.65
CA HIS A 435 -20.19 23.94 -2.69
C HIS A 435 -21.32 23.03 -2.18
N PRO A 436 -22.22 22.54 -3.05
CA PRO A 436 -23.35 21.69 -2.63
C PRO A 436 -22.90 20.33 -2.09
N HIS A 437 -21.74 19.83 -2.50
CA HIS A 437 -21.18 18.55 -2.04
C HIS A 437 -20.29 18.69 -0.79
N GLN A 438 -20.15 19.90 -0.24
CA GLN A 438 -19.37 20.15 0.95
C GLN A 438 -20.18 19.87 2.22
N TYR A 439 -19.51 19.35 3.24
CA TYR A 439 -20.04 19.30 4.60
C TYR A 439 -18.98 19.72 5.63
N THR A 440 -19.47 20.19 6.77
CA THR A 440 -18.67 20.47 7.95
C THR A 440 -19.23 19.70 9.14
N LEU A 441 -18.39 18.86 9.73
CA LEU A 441 -18.64 18.13 10.96
C LEU A 441 -17.83 18.76 12.09
N THR A 442 -18.50 19.22 13.13
CA THR A 442 -17.87 19.82 14.32
C THR A 442 -18.21 18.97 15.53
N ILE A 443 -17.19 18.43 16.20
CA ILE A 443 -17.32 17.58 17.38
C ILE A 443 -16.71 18.33 18.56
N LEU A 444 -17.53 18.59 19.56
CA LEU A 444 -17.17 19.21 20.83
C LEU A 444 -17.51 18.25 21.98
N ASP A 445 -17.10 18.61 23.19
CA ASP A 445 -17.24 17.81 24.42
C ASP A 445 -18.67 17.30 24.71
N ASN A 446 -19.71 18.05 24.33
CA ASN A 446 -21.11 17.68 24.57
C ASN A 446 -22.03 17.73 23.34
N LYS A 447 -21.49 18.14 22.17
CA LYS A 447 -22.30 18.44 20.98
C LYS A 447 -21.58 18.06 19.69
N VAL A 448 -22.34 17.47 18.77
CA VAL A 448 -21.94 17.23 17.39
C VAL A 448 -22.83 18.06 16.48
N LYS A 449 -22.21 18.92 15.67
CA LYS A 449 -22.88 19.78 14.69
C LYS A 449 -22.50 19.38 13.28
N MET A 450 -23.51 19.23 12.43
CA MET A 450 -23.39 18.87 11.02
C MET A 450 -24.00 19.97 10.17
N VAL A 451 -23.19 20.59 9.31
CA VAL A 451 -23.63 21.57 8.32
C VAL A 451 -23.35 20.99 6.94
N CYS A 452 -24.40 20.81 6.14
CA CYS A 452 -24.33 20.09 4.86
C CYS A 452 -24.92 20.96 3.74
N GLY A 453 -24.30 20.99 2.56
CA GLY A 453 -24.80 21.77 1.42
C GLY A 453 -25.95 21.10 0.66
N SER A 454 -26.09 19.79 0.79
CA SER A 454 -27.10 18.96 0.10
C SER A 454 -27.41 17.67 0.87
N VAL A 455 -28.47 16.97 0.47
CA VAL A 455 -28.80 15.64 0.99
C VAL A 455 -27.67 14.63 0.75
N ASP A 456 -27.00 14.70 -0.39
CA ASP A 456 -25.84 13.82 -0.69
C ASP A 456 -24.66 14.10 0.26
N SER A 457 -24.41 15.38 0.56
CA SER A 457 -23.37 15.75 1.54
C SER A 457 -23.72 15.31 2.97
N LEU A 458 -25.02 15.21 3.31
CA LEU A 458 -25.47 14.66 4.59
C LEU A 458 -25.15 13.17 4.70
N HIS A 459 -25.39 12.37 3.65
CA HIS A 459 -24.95 10.97 3.63
C HIS A 459 -23.43 10.87 3.90
N ASN A 460 -22.62 11.68 3.22
CA ASN A 460 -21.16 11.67 3.38
C ASN A 460 -20.72 12.10 4.79
N ALA A 461 -21.39 13.07 5.39
CA ALA A 461 -21.12 13.53 6.75
C ALA A 461 -21.42 12.44 7.79
N LEU A 462 -22.55 11.73 7.65
CA LEU A 462 -22.93 10.61 8.50
C LEU A 462 -21.98 9.41 8.35
N VAL A 463 -21.59 9.07 7.12
CA VAL A 463 -20.56 8.05 6.86
C VAL A 463 -19.27 8.39 7.61
N THR A 464 -18.82 9.66 7.53
CA THR A 464 -17.60 10.12 8.22
C THR A 464 -17.73 10.03 9.73
N LEU A 465 -18.89 10.37 10.29
CA LEU A 465 -19.16 10.24 11.72
C LEU A 465 -19.11 8.77 12.18
N VAL A 466 -19.77 7.87 11.45
CA VAL A 466 -19.77 6.42 11.75
C VAL A 466 -18.34 5.87 11.69
N GLN A 467 -17.58 6.22 10.65
CA GLN A 467 -16.19 5.79 10.52
C GLN A 467 -15.31 6.33 11.64
N LEU A 468 -15.48 7.59 12.02
CA LEU A 468 -14.74 8.21 13.10
C LEU A 468 -15.00 7.49 14.44
N LEU A 469 -16.27 7.21 14.74
CA LEU A 469 -16.65 6.44 15.92
C LEU A 469 -16.06 5.02 15.90
N ARG A 470 -16.08 4.36 14.73
CA ARG A 470 -15.50 3.02 14.54
C ARG A 470 -13.99 3.03 14.77
N VAL A 471 -13.29 4.01 14.20
CA VAL A 471 -11.83 4.14 14.25
C VAL A 471 -11.33 4.56 15.64
N CYS A 472 -11.99 5.51 16.30
CA CYS A 472 -11.61 5.96 17.65
C CYS A 472 -11.87 4.89 18.73
N ARG A 473 -12.80 3.94 18.50
CA ARG A 473 -12.95 2.76 19.38
C ARG A 473 -11.75 1.81 19.35
N LEU A 474 -10.95 1.84 18.28
CA LEU A 474 -9.78 0.98 18.09
C LEU A 474 -8.52 1.53 18.75
N GLY A 475 -8.39 2.86 18.83
CA GLY A 475 -7.14 3.53 19.21
C GLY A 475 -6.83 3.61 20.71
N GLY A 476 -7.76 3.21 21.58
CA GLY A 476 -7.59 3.35 23.03
C GLY A 476 -7.10 2.07 23.70
N GLU A 477 -6.01 2.16 24.47
CA GLU A 477 -5.70 1.21 25.55
C GLU A 477 -6.30 1.76 26.86
N GLY A 478 -6.99 0.92 27.64
CA GLY A 478 -7.58 1.36 28.93
C GLY A 478 -8.78 2.33 28.81
N SER A 479 -8.83 3.35 29.69
CA SER A 479 -10.00 4.24 29.87
C SER A 479 -10.23 5.27 28.74
N GLU A 480 -9.38 5.28 27.71
CA GLU A 480 -9.50 6.15 26.53
C GLU A 480 -10.23 5.46 25.35
N LYS A 481 -10.72 4.23 25.52
CA LYS A 481 -11.48 3.53 24.48
C LYS A 481 -12.77 4.25 24.12
N GLY A 482 -12.90 4.63 22.85
CA GLY A 482 -14.12 5.17 22.28
C GLY A 482 -14.32 6.67 22.50
N VAL A 483 -13.27 7.39 22.90
CA VAL A 483 -13.32 8.86 23.01
C VAL A 483 -12.80 9.47 21.71
N VAL A 484 -13.49 10.49 21.21
CA VAL A 484 -13.15 11.22 19.99
C VAL A 484 -12.55 12.56 20.38
N PRO A 485 -11.35 12.95 19.88
CA PRO A 485 -10.81 14.27 20.16
C PRO A 485 -11.74 15.35 19.59
N PRO A 486 -11.86 16.52 20.25
CA PRO A 486 -12.68 17.60 19.71
C PRO A 486 -12.04 18.06 18.40
N LEU A 487 -12.82 18.12 17.33
CA LEU A 487 -12.29 18.34 15.99
C LEU A 487 -13.33 18.95 15.04
N VAL A 488 -12.83 19.59 13.99
CA VAL A 488 -13.61 20.08 12.86
C VAL A 488 -13.12 19.42 11.59
N ILE A 489 -14.02 18.73 10.89
CA ILE A 489 -13.78 18.19 9.55
C ILE A 489 -14.57 19.05 8.58
N THR A 490 -13.89 19.67 7.62
CA THR A 490 -14.54 20.36 6.50
C THR A 490 -14.09 19.70 5.22
N ASP A 491 -15.02 19.16 4.46
CA ASP A 491 -14.67 18.19 3.42
C ASP A 491 -15.59 18.25 2.19
N SER A 492 -15.03 17.85 1.05
CA SER A 492 -15.71 17.83 -0.25
C SER A 492 -14.91 16.95 -1.24
N PRO A 493 -15.57 16.25 -2.17
CA PRO A 493 -14.86 15.40 -3.13
C PRO A 493 -14.04 16.21 -4.16
N SER A 494 -12.95 15.61 -4.66
CA SER A 494 -12.17 16.15 -5.79
C SER A 494 -12.91 15.99 -7.11
N LEU A 495 -13.48 14.80 -7.32
CA LEU A 495 -14.26 14.45 -8.49
C LEU A 495 -15.73 14.29 -8.09
N PRO A 496 -16.67 15.02 -8.73
CA PRO A 496 -18.09 14.95 -8.36
C PRO A 496 -18.73 13.60 -8.73
N HIS A 497 -18.33 13.00 -9.85
CA HIS A 497 -18.83 11.69 -10.30
C HIS A 497 -17.85 10.57 -9.93
N ARG A 498 -18.31 9.61 -9.12
CA ARG A 498 -17.52 8.50 -8.58
C ARG A 498 -18.33 7.21 -8.72
N GLY A 499 -18.03 6.49 -9.80
CA GLY A 499 -18.78 5.30 -10.21
C GLY A 499 -18.04 4.00 -10.02
N PHE A 500 -18.80 2.95 -9.74
CA PHE A 500 -18.37 1.56 -9.86
C PHE A 500 -19.16 0.89 -10.99
N MET A 501 -18.47 0.24 -11.93
CA MET A 501 -19.11 -0.53 -12.98
C MET A 501 -18.94 -2.03 -12.75
N LEU A 502 -20.08 -2.72 -12.74
CA LEU A 502 -20.18 -4.15 -12.53
C LEU A 502 -20.69 -4.84 -13.81
N ASP A 503 -19.92 -5.81 -14.29
CA ASP A 503 -20.34 -6.70 -15.37
C ASP A 503 -21.44 -7.66 -14.90
N VAL A 504 -22.63 -7.54 -15.49
CA VAL A 504 -23.78 -8.43 -15.24
C VAL A 504 -24.13 -9.29 -16.46
N ALA A 505 -23.13 -9.57 -17.32
CA ALA A 505 -23.26 -10.49 -18.44
C ALA A 505 -23.65 -11.92 -17.97
N PRO A 506 -24.24 -12.77 -18.84
CA PRO A 506 -24.69 -14.11 -18.47
C PRO A 506 -23.56 -15.08 -18.08
N HIS A 507 -22.32 -14.78 -18.48
CA HIS A 507 -21.13 -15.55 -18.12
C HIS A 507 -20.38 -14.95 -16.92
N ALA A 508 -20.82 -13.81 -16.40
CA ALA A 508 -20.25 -13.14 -15.24
C ALA A 508 -20.73 -13.74 -13.92
N ARG A 509 -20.06 -13.37 -12.82
CA ARG A 509 -20.59 -13.58 -11.46
C ARG A 509 -21.66 -12.54 -11.17
N VAL A 510 -22.91 -12.84 -11.53
CA VAL A 510 -24.05 -11.94 -11.35
C VAL A 510 -24.54 -11.99 -9.89
N PRO A 511 -24.47 -10.91 -9.11
CA PRO A 511 -24.92 -10.95 -7.72
C PRO A 511 -26.45 -11.07 -7.62
N THR A 512 -26.94 -11.70 -6.54
CA THR A 512 -28.36 -11.63 -6.20
C THR A 512 -28.78 -10.19 -5.88
N LEU A 513 -30.09 -9.89 -5.92
CA LEU A 513 -30.58 -8.55 -5.58
C LEU A 513 -30.15 -8.12 -4.17
N GLU A 514 -30.24 -9.03 -3.20
CA GLU A 514 -29.77 -8.78 -1.82
C GLU A 514 -28.27 -8.46 -1.80
N ARG A 515 -27.47 -9.20 -2.56
CA ARG A 515 -26.03 -8.96 -2.65
C ARG A 515 -25.72 -7.62 -3.32
N LEU A 516 -26.49 -7.21 -4.34
CA LEU A 516 -26.37 -5.88 -4.92
C LEU A 516 -26.67 -4.78 -3.91
N CYS A 517 -27.71 -4.93 -3.08
CA CYS A 517 -28.01 -3.98 -2.01
C CYS A 517 -26.84 -3.86 -1.02
N GLN A 518 -26.20 -4.98 -0.64
CA GLN A 518 -25.00 -4.97 0.20
C GLN A 518 -23.80 -4.27 -0.47
N ILE A 519 -23.65 -4.43 -1.79
CA ILE A 519 -22.64 -3.71 -2.58
C ILE A 519 -22.95 -2.20 -2.54
N VAL A 520 -24.21 -1.80 -2.73
CA VAL A 520 -24.65 -0.39 -2.64
C VAL A 520 -24.33 0.21 -1.26
N ASP A 521 -24.59 -0.53 -0.18
CA ASP A 521 -24.22 -0.10 1.18
C ASP A 521 -22.69 0.05 1.35
N SER A 522 -21.92 -0.85 0.75
CA SER A 522 -20.45 -0.79 0.77
C SER A 522 -19.92 0.38 -0.05
N LEU A 523 -20.52 0.69 -1.20
CA LEU A 523 -20.22 1.86 -2.02
C LEU A 523 -20.53 3.17 -1.28
N LEU A 524 -21.67 3.24 -0.59
CA LEU A 524 -22.03 4.37 0.27
C LEU A 524 -21.01 4.55 1.40
N ALA A 525 -20.59 3.45 2.04
CA ALA A 525 -19.62 3.48 3.13
C ALA A 525 -18.25 4.04 2.70
N ILE A 526 -17.91 3.99 1.41
CA ILE A 526 -16.69 4.57 0.84
C ILE A 526 -16.97 5.85 0.02
N LYS A 527 -18.18 6.42 0.11
CA LYS A 527 -18.60 7.67 -0.55
C LYS A 527 -18.61 7.66 -2.08
N MET A 528 -18.80 6.49 -2.71
CA MET A 528 -19.14 6.37 -4.13
C MET A 528 -20.60 6.81 -4.36
N ASN A 529 -20.92 7.32 -5.54
CA ASN A 529 -22.26 7.86 -5.85
C ASN A 529 -22.89 7.34 -7.15
N GLN A 530 -22.24 6.44 -7.87
CA GLN A 530 -22.81 5.81 -9.07
C GLN A 530 -22.55 4.30 -9.09
N LEU A 531 -23.55 3.53 -9.51
CA LEU A 531 -23.45 2.10 -9.79
C LEU A 531 -23.84 1.88 -11.25
N HIS A 532 -22.90 1.43 -12.07
CA HIS A 532 -23.11 1.12 -13.48
C HIS A 532 -23.31 -0.38 -13.66
N LEU A 533 -24.45 -0.78 -14.23
CA LEU A 533 -24.73 -2.17 -14.55
C LEU A 533 -24.44 -2.42 -16.03
N LEU A 534 -23.34 -3.11 -16.31
CA LEU A 534 -22.94 -3.42 -17.67
C LEU A 534 -23.66 -4.67 -18.19
N MET A 535 -24.51 -4.45 -19.18
CA MET A 535 -25.29 -5.45 -19.87
C MET A 535 -24.71 -5.71 -21.26
N ARG A 536 -24.77 -6.96 -21.70
CA ARG A 536 -24.42 -7.38 -23.06
C ARG A 536 -25.66 -7.32 -23.94
N VAL A 537 -25.52 -6.71 -25.11
CA VAL A 537 -26.58 -6.58 -26.10
C VAL A 537 -26.21 -7.42 -27.32
N SER A 538 -27.14 -8.24 -27.76
CA SER A 538 -27.09 -8.96 -29.02
C SER A 538 -28.21 -8.45 -29.94
N PRO A 539 -28.18 -8.76 -31.25
CA PRO A 539 -29.28 -8.44 -32.17
C PRO A 539 -30.63 -9.08 -31.79
N VAL A 540 -30.62 -10.04 -30.85
CA VAL A 540 -31.81 -10.80 -30.44
C VAL A 540 -32.32 -10.35 -29.07
N ALA A 541 -31.43 -10.12 -28.11
CA ALA A 541 -31.80 -9.81 -26.72
C ALA A 541 -30.72 -9.02 -25.98
N CYS A 542 -31.12 -8.39 -24.87
CA CYS A 542 -30.24 -7.79 -23.86
C CYS A 542 -30.11 -8.71 -22.65
N SER A 543 -28.91 -8.82 -22.09
CA SER A 543 -28.57 -9.76 -21.03
C SER A 543 -28.96 -9.33 -19.61
N LEU A 544 -30.04 -8.56 -19.43
CA LEU A 544 -30.45 -8.07 -18.12
C LEU A 544 -30.94 -9.25 -17.24
N PRO A 545 -30.22 -9.63 -16.16
CA PRO A 545 -30.54 -10.82 -15.37
C PRO A 545 -31.56 -10.54 -14.25
N TYR A 546 -32.10 -9.31 -14.21
CA TYR A 546 -33.07 -8.86 -13.22
C TYR A 546 -34.40 -8.54 -13.90
N SER A 547 -35.49 -8.90 -13.25
CA SER A 547 -36.82 -8.48 -13.70
C SER A 547 -36.98 -6.96 -13.63
N PRO A 548 -37.87 -6.35 -14.43
CA PRO A 548 -38.13 -4.91 -14.37
C PRO A 548 -38.52 -4.42 -12.97
N SER A 549 -39.27 -5.23 -12.21
CA SER A 549 -39.62 -4.93 -10.81
C SER A 549 -38.43 -4.91 -9.87
N GLU A 550 -37.46 -5.82 -10.06
CA GLU A 550 -36.23 -5.84 -9.26
C GLU A 550 -35.34 -4.64 -9.60
N VAL A 551 -35.26 -4.24 -10.87
CA VAL A 551 -34.52 -3.04 -11.29
C VAL A 551 -35.13 -1.78 -10.67
N VAL A 552 -36.46 -1.63 -10.67
CA VAL A 552 -37.13 -0.48 -10.03
C VAL A 552 -36.91 -0.49 -8.51
N SER A 553 -36.92 -1.67 -7.88
CA SER A 553 -36.65 -1.80 -6.45
C SER A 553 -35.21 -1.43 -6.10
N LEU A 554 -34.25 -1.87 -6.92
CA LEU A 554 -32.84 -1.51 -6.80
C LEU A 554 -32.63 -0.01 -7.02
N ASP A 555 -33.26 0.57 -8.04
CA ASP A 555 -33.17 1.99 -8.36
C ASP A 555 -33.64 2.86 -7.18
N ARG A 556 -34.77 2.48 -6.56
CA ARG A 556 -35.26 3.11 -5.33
C ARG A 556 -34.25 2.97 -4.19
N TYR A 557 -33.72 1.76 -3.96
CA TYR A 557 -32.74 1.49 -2.90
C TYR A 557 -31.47 2.33 -3.04
N CYS A 558 -30.96 2.45 -4.28
CA CYS A 558 -29.81 3.29 -4.63
C CYS A 558 -30.12 4.77 -4.38
N LYS A 559 -31.27 5.25 -4.85
CA LYS A 559 -31.68 6.65 -4.71
C LYS A 559 -31.85 7.09 -3.26
N ASP A 560 -32.42 6.23 -2.41
CA ASP A 560 -32.57 6.48 -0.98
C ASP A 560 -31.19 6.68 -0.32
N ARG A 561 -30.13 6.07 -0.88
CA ARG A 561 -28.73 6.14 -0.41
C ARG A 561 -27.86 7.18 -1.12
N GLY A 562 -28.43 8.02 -2.00
CA GLY A 562 -27.68 9.00 -2.77
C GLY A 562 -26.78 8.37 -3.87
N ILE A 563 -27.07 7.13 -4.28
CA ILE A 563 -26.36 6.43 -5.36
C ILE A 563 -27.24 6.45 -6.61
N THR A 564 -26.66 6.86 -7.75
CA THR A 564 -27.35 6.84 -9.04
C THR A 564 -27.12 5.51 -9.75
N LEU A 565 -28.20 4.84 -10.14
CA LEU A 565 -28.13 3.63 -10.96
C LEU A 565 -27.97 4.02 -12.45
N VAL A 566 -26.94 3.49 -13.11
CA VAL A 566 -26.59 3.82 -14.50
C VAL A 566 -26.65 2.56 -15.36
N PRO A 567 -27.59 2.45 -16.32
CA PRO A 567 -27.56 1.35 -17.29
C PRO A 567 -26.36 1.52 -18.23
N ALA A 568 -25.54 0.47 -18.33
CA ALA A 568 -24.41 0.41 -19.24
C ALA A 568 -24.62 -0.70 -20.29
N PHE A 569 -24.36 -0.41 -21.56
CA PHE A 569 -24.61 -1.32 -22.68
C PHE A 569 -23.36 -1.51 -23.52
N ASP A 570 -23.04 -2.76 -23.84
CA ASP A 570 -22.03 -3.08 -24.84
C ASP A 570 -22.40 -4.36 -25.60
N VAL A 571 -21.82 -4.59 -26.78
CA VAL A 571 -22.17 -5.76 -27.61
C VAL A 571 -21.24 -6.94 -27.38
N GLU A 572 -21.75 -8.16 -27.53
CA GLU A 572 -20.99 -9.42 -27.50
C GLU A 572 -20.79 -9.97 -28.92
N GLY A 573 -19.57 -10.34 -29.31
CA GLY A 573 -19.26 -10.82 -30.67
C GLY A 573 -19.33 -9.76 -31.79
N SER A 574 -19.01 -10.15 -33.02
CA SER A 574 -19.06 -9.22 -34.18
C SER A 574 -20.51 -9.02 -34.62
N VAL A 575 -21.03 -7.78 -34.51
CA VAL A 575 -22.36 -7.43 -35.00
C VAL A 575 -22.21 -6.71 -36.35
N PRO A 576 -22.80 -7.23 -37.44
CA PRO A 576 -22.79 -6.55 -38.73
C PRO A 576 -23.55 -5.22 -38.66
N THR A 577 -23.07 -4.19 -39.36
CA THR A 577 -23.69 -2.85 -39.38
C THR A 577 -25.18 -2.86 -39.78
N GLY A 578 -25.61 -3.83 -40.60
CA GLY A 578 -27.00 -3.99 -41.02
C GLY A 578 -27.98 -4.39 -39.89
N GLN A 579 -27.48 -4.86 -38.75
CA GLN A 579 -28.29 -5.24 -37.57
C GLN A 579 -28.27 -4.17 -36.47
N LEU A 580 -27.63 -3.03 -36.70
CA LEU A 580 -27.49 -1.97 -35.70
C LEU A 580 -28.83 -1.40 -35.24
N SER A 581 -29.81 -1.26 -36.15
CA SER A 581 -31.15 -0.77 -35.81
C SER A 581 -31.90 -1.70 -34.84
N ALA A 582 -31.69 -3.02 -34.95
CA ALA A 582 -32.24 -3.99 -34.00
C ALA A 582 -31.59 -3.85 -32.63
N VAL A 583 -30.26 -3.69 -32.58
CA VAL A 583 -29.51 -3.45 -31.34
C VAL A 583 -29.97 -2.16 -30.65
N THR A 584 -30.08 -1.04 -31.37
CA THR A 584 -30.54 0.24 -30.79
C THR A 584 -31.99 0.16 -30.31
N ALA A 585 -32.87 -0.57 -31.01
CA ALA A 585 -34.24 -0.80 -30.57
C ALA A 585 -34.29 -1.60 -29.25
N ILE A 586 -33.44 -2.62 -29.11
CA ILE A 586 -33.32 -3.41 -27.86
C ILE A 586 -32.78 -2.55 -26.71
N VAL A 587 -31.80 -1.67 -26.98
CA VAL A 587 -31.31 -0.72 -25.97
C VAL A 587 -32.43 0.22 -25.53
N SER A 588 -33.15 0.81 -26.48
CA SER A 588 -34.29 1.70 -26.18
C SER A 588 -35.38 1.00 -25.38
N ALA A 589 -35.72 -0.25 -25.73
CA ALA A 589 -36.68 -1.05 -24.97
C ALA A 589 -36.18 -1.34 -23.54
N THR A 590 -34.93 -1.73 -23.37
CA THR A 590 -34.35 -2.02 -22.04
C THR A 590 -34.26 -0.75 -21.16
N LEU A 591 -34.00 0.42 -21.75
CA LEU A 591 -33.98 1.69 -21.03
C LEU A 591 -35.32 2.03 -20.36
N THR A 592 -36.45 1.53 -20.87
CA THR A 592 -37.77 1.73 -20.25
C THR A 592 -37.88 1.09 -18.85
N HIS A 593 -37.04 0.10 -18.54
CA HIS A 593 -36.96 -0.50 -17.21
C HIS A 593 -36.24 0.38 -16.18
N PHE A 594 -35.56 1.45 -16.62
CA PHE A 594 -34.81 2.37 -15.77
C PHE A 594 -35.46 3.77 -15.76
N PRO A 595 -36.56 3.97 -15.00
CA PRO A 595 -37.37 5.18 -15.09
C PRO A 595 -36.67 6.46 -14.62
N SER A 596 -35.63 6.34 -13.77
CA SER A 596 -34.86 7.47 -13.25
C SER A 596 -33.52 7.69 -13.94
N ALA A 597 -33.20 6.93 -15.00
CA ALA A 597 -31.90 6.96 -15.66
C ALA A 597 -31.61 8.34 -16.28
N ARG A 598 -30.78 9.12 -15.58
CA ARG A 598 -30.21 10.37 -16.08
C ARG A 598 -28.94 10.15 -16.90
N TYR A 599 -28.20 9.10 -16.59
CA TYR A 599 -26.96 8.74 -17.28
C TYR A 599 -27.16 7.41 -18.00
N VAL A 600 -26.64 7.30 -19.22
CA VAL A 600 -26.62 6.05 -19.98
C VAL A 600 -25.20 5.83 -20.48
N HIS A 601 -24.64 4.65 -20.23
CA HIS A 601 -23.25 4.35 -20.56
C HIS A 601 -23.17 3.38 -21.75
N ILE A 602 -22.39 3.74 -22.76
CA ILE A 602 -22.15 2.94 -23.96
C ILE A 602 -20.69 2.48 -23.96
N GLY A 603 -20.49 1.16 -23.92
CA GLY A 603 -19.18 0.53 -23.90
C GLY A 603 -18.43 0.65 -25.23
N PRO A 604 -17.18 0.17 -25.27
CA PRO A 604 -16.25 0.38 -26.39
C PRO A 604 -16.73 -0.23 -27.71
N ARG A 605 -17.29 -1.45 -27.69
CA ARG A 605 -17.63 -2.16 -28.93
C ARG A 605 -18.88 -1.55 -29.58
N LEU A 606 -19.88 -1.22 -28.77
CA LEU A 606 -21.08 -0.52 -29.23
C LEU A 606 -20.75 0.92 -29.68
N THR A 607 -19.85 1.61 -28.98
CA THR A 607 -19.34 2.93 -29.41
C THR A 607 -18.72 2.86 -30.80
N SER A 608 -17.86 1.87 -31.07
CA SER A 608 -17.24 1.70 -32.38
C SER A 608 -18.29 1.50 -33.48
N LEU A 609 -19.28 0.63 -33.26
CA LEU A 609 -20.33 0.36 -34.24
C LEU A 609 -21.19 1.61 -34.56
N LEU A 610 -21.53 2.39 -33.53
CA LEU A 610 -22.32 3.63 -33.70
C LEU A 610 -21.50 4.73 -34.40
N ALA A 611 -20.21 4.83 -34.10
CA ALA A 611 -19.29 5.76 -34.76
C ALA A 611 -19.11 5.39 -36.26
N ASP A 612 -18.83 4.13 -36.57
CA ASP A 612 -18.66 3.62 -37.93
C ASP A 612 -19.95 3.78 -38.77
N ALA A 613 -21.13 3.56 -38.18
CA ALA A 613 -22.39 3.80 -38.86
C ALA A 613 -22.67 5.29 -39.13
N SER A 614 -22.15 6.18 -38.28
CA SER A 614 -22.31 7.63 -38.43
C SER A 614 -21.48 8.18 -39.60
N THR A 615 -20.30 7.63 -39.85
CA THR A 615 -19.46 8.02 -41.01
C THR A 615 -20.00 7.49 -42.33
N ALA A 616 -20.51 6.26 -42.34
CA ALA A 616 -21.18 5.64 -43.49
C ALA A 616 -22.52 6.31 -43.86
N ALA A 617 -23.09 7.12 -42.95
CA ALA A 617 -24.32 7.87 -43.18
C ALA A 617 -24.10 9.27 -43.80
N SER A 618 -22.85 9.65 -44.12
CA SER A 618 -22.58 10.87 -44.89
C SER A 618 -23.21 10.80 -46.30
N PRO A 619 -23.79 11.89 -46.82
CA PRO A 619 -24.75 11.81 -47.92
C PRO A 619 -24.07 11.52 -49.26
N GLU A 620 -24.47 10.42 -49.91
CA GLU A 620 -24.44 10.30 -51.37
C GLU A 620 -25.26 11.47 -51.97
N PRO A 621 -24.75 12.20 -52.97
CA PRO A 621 -25.47 13.31 -53.57
C PRO A 621 -26.65 12.78 -54.40
N GLY A 622 -27.85 12.72 -53.80
CA GLY A 622 -29.07 12.43 -54.57
C GLY A 622 -30.29 11.88 -53.82
N LEU A 623 -30.18 11.44 -52.57
CA LEU A 623 -31.31 10.90 -51.80
C LEU A 623 -31.47 11.60 -50.45
N SER A 624 -32.31 12.63 -50.42
CA SER A 624 -32.73 13.39 -49.25
C SER A 624 -33.79 12.65 -48.41
N LEU A 625 -33.47 11.43 -47.96
CA LEU A 625 -34.14 10.85 -46.81
C LEU A 625 -33.31 11.21 -45.58
N ILE A 626 -33.91 11.93 -44.63
CA ILE A 626 -33.31 12.30 -43.34
C ILE A 626 -32.95 10.99 -42.61
N ARG A 627 -31.75 10.45 -42.83
CA ARG A 627 -31.23 9.34 -42.03
C ARG A 627 -30.92 9.90 -40.64
N MET A 628 -31.77 9.55 -39.68
CA MET A 628 -31.55 9.88 -38.27
C MET A 628 -30.21 9.30 -37.82
N SER A 629 -29.43 10.08 -37.07
CA SER A 629 -28.12 9.63 -36.59
C SER A 629 -28.28 8.36 -35.74
N PRO A 630 -27.36 7.38 -35.82
CA PRO A 630 -27.43 6.16 -35.00
C PRO A 630 -27.56 6.46 -33.50
N TRP A 631 -26.94 7.56 -33.04
CA TRP A 631 -27.04 8.05 -31.66
C TRP A 631 -28.46 8.47 -31.26
N THR A 632 -29.24 9.04 -32.17
CA THR A 632 -30.65 9.40 -31.91
C THR A 632 -31.58 8.19 -31.87
N GLN A 633 -31.18 7.05 -32.44
CA GLN A 633 -31.97 5.81 -32.43
C GLN A 633 -31.93 5.08 -31.08
N LEU A 634 -31.07 5.49 -30.15
CA LEU A 634 -31.02 4.93 -28.79
C LEU A 634 -32.24 5.30 -27.93
N GLY A 635 -33.09 6.23 -28.38
CA GLY A 635 -34.32 6.60 -27.67
C GLY A 635 -34.06 7.26 -26.31
N LEU A 636 -32.97 8.02 -26.19
CA LEU A 636 -32.58 8.70 -24.95
C LEU A 636 -33.57 9.83 -24.60
N ALA A 637 -33.84 10.00 -23.31
CA ALA A 637 -34.60 11.15 -22.83
C ALA A 637 -33.85 12.46 -23.14
N PRO A 638 -34.55 13.59 -23.38
CA PRO A 638 -33.89 14.87 -23.71
C PRO A 638 -32.90 15.37 -22.66
N SER A 639 -33.09 14.99 -21.40
CA SER A 639 -32.23 15.34 -20.26
C SER A 639 -31.14 14.29 -19.95
N ALA A 640 -31.07 13.20 -20.73
CA ALA A 640 -30.11 12.13 -20.49
C ALA A 640 -28.70 12.54 -20.94
N VAL A 641 -27.72 12.18 -20.12
CA VAL A 641 -26.29 12.36 -20.38
C VAL A 641 -25.73 11.03 -20.86
N LEU A 642 -25.08 11.06 -22.02
CA LEU A 642 -24.52 9.87 -22.65
C LEU A 642 -23.03 9.74 -22.27
N LEU A 643 -22.63 8.60 -21.72
CA LEU A 643 -21.23 8.26 -21.50
C LEU A 643 -20.75 7.37 -22.65
N VAL A 644 -19.66 7.74 -23.33
CA VAL A 644 -19.18 7.07 -24.54
C VAL A 644 -17.69 6.82 -24.47
N CYS A 645 -17.24 5.65 -24.92
CA CYS A 645 -15.82 5.29 -24.92
C CYS A 645 -14.95 6.26 -25.75
N ALA A 646 -13.99 6.90 -25.10
CA ALA A 646 -13.06 7.86 -25.71
C ALA A 646 -12.00 7.17 -26.59
N ASN A 647 -11.59 5.94 -26.22
CA ASN A 647 -10.54 5.17 -26.92
C ASN A 647 -10.83 4.99 -28.41
N VAL A 648 -12.11 4.88 -28.80
CA VAL A 648 -12.53 4.76 -30.20
C VAL A 648 -12.16 6.00 -31.03
N PHE A 649 -12.12 7.17 -30.40
CA PHE A 649 -11.92 8.45 -31.06
C PHE A 649 -10.46 8.93 -31.08
N HIS A 650 -9.54 8.18 -30.45
CA HIS A 650 -8.10 8.50 -30.42
C HIS A 650 -7.48 8.70 -31.81
N ASN A 651 -7.96 7.98 -32.81
CA ASN A 651 -7.53 8.09 -34.22
C ASN A 651 -8.62 8.66 -35.13
N LYS A 652 -9.77 9.05 -34.56
CA LYS A 652 -11.00 9.44 -35.26
C LYS A 652 -11.59 10.73 -34.67
N SER A 653 -10.75 11.70 -34.32
CA SER A 653 -11.17 12.92 -33.62
C SER A 653 -12.23 13.72 -34.38
N ARG A 654 -12.23 13.67 -35.72
CA ARG A 654 -13.27 14.32 -36.56
C ARG A 654 -14.67 13.76 -36.34
N GLU A 655 -14.80 12.51 -35.90
CA GLU A 655 -16.08 11.85 -35.64
C GLU A 655 -16.73 12.32 -34.32
N LEU A 656 -15.98 12.99 -33.43
CA LEU A 656 -16.50 13.58 -32.18
C LEU A 656 -17.53 14.69 -32.43
N ALA A 657 -17.51 15.30 -33.62
CA ALA A 657 -18.52 16.27 -34.04
C ALA A 657 -19.91 15.64 -34.23
N CYS A 658 -19.98 14.33 -34.47
CA CYS A 658 -21.24 13.59 -34.65
C CYS A 658 -21.91 13.22 -33.32
N LEU A 659 -21.22 13.37 -32.19
CA LEU A 659 -21.74 13.03 -30.88
C LEU A 659 -22.69 14.11 -30.34
N PRO A 660 -23.79 13.71 -29.64
CA PRO A 660 -24.68 14.64 -28.97
C PRO A 660 -23.94 15.63 -28.06
N PRO A 661 -24.45 16.86 -27.85
CA PRO A 661 -23.81 17.84 -26.98
C PRO A 661 -23.74 17.36 -25.52
N THR A 662 -24.72 16.57 -25.05
CA THR A 662 -24.81 16.01 -23.70
C THR A 662 -23.94 14.76 -23.48
N THR A 663 -22.80 14.66 -24.16
CA THR A 663 -21.92 13.49 -24.11
C THR A 663 -20.71 13.73 -23.19
N ILE A 664 -20.43 12.77 -22.32
CA ILE A 664 -19.20 12.66 -21.54
C ILE A 664 -18.35 11.55 -22.17
N LEU A 665 -17.10 11.87 -22.48
CA LEU A 665 -16.13 10.89 -22.96
C LEU A 665 -15.64 10.04 -21.79
N VAL A 666 -15.40 8.76 -22.00
CA VAL A 666 -14.90 7.83 -20.98
C VAL A 666 -13.64 7.14 -21.48
N GLU A 667 -12.49 7.49 -20.88
CA GLU A 667 -11.19 6.90 -21.24
C GLU A 667 -10.97 5.60 -20.46
N TYR A 668 -10.99 4.46 -21.17
CA TYR A 668 -10.79 3.15 -20.59
C TYR A 668 -9.31 2.80 -20.51
N GLY A 669 -8.86 2.39 -19.33
CA GLY A 669 -7.50 1.88 -19.11
C GLY A 669 -7.53 0.62 -18.27
N PHE A 670 -6.79 -0.41 -18.68
CA PHE A 670 -6.83 -1.70 -17.99
C PHE A 670 -5.46 -2.23 -17.55
N GLN A 671 -4.35 -1.72 -18.10
CA GLN A 671 -2.99 -2.12 -17.73
C GLN A 671 -2.44 -1.27 -16.59
N ALA A 672 -1.60 -1.82 -15.72
CA ALA A 672 -1.01 -1.11 -14.59
C ALA A 672 -0.34 0.23 -14.97
N ASP A 673 0.27 0.28 -16.15
CA ASP A 673 1.00 1.41 -16.72
C ASP A 673 0.23 2.12 -17.85
N TYR A 674 -1.10 1.96 -17.90
CA TYR A 674 -1.92 2.68 -18.88
C TYR A 674 -1.80 4.19 -18.73
N ASP A 675 -1.56 4.86 -19.86
CA ASP A 675 -1.44 6.31 -19.94
C ASP A 675 -2.79 6.95 -20.30
N PHE A 676 -3.41 7.59 -19.31
CA PHE A 676 -4.69 8.30 -19.46
C PHE A 676 -4.54 9.70 -20.09
N SER A 677 -3.31 10.22 -20.21
CA SER A 677 -3.06 11.58 -20.72
C SER A 677 -3.59 11.79 -22.14
N ARG A 678 -3.53 10.74 -22.98
CA ARG A 678 -4.04 10.78 -24.35
C ARG A 678 -5.54 11.07 -24.41
N GLY A 679 -6.33 10.42 -23.55
CA GLY A 679 -7.77 10.64 -23.46
C GLY A 679 -8.12 12.02 -22.91
N VAL A 680 -7.36 12.45 -21.89
CA VAL A 680 -7.43 13.80 -21.30
C VAL A 680 -7.19 14.88 -22.35
N GLN A 681 -6.10 14.78 -23.10
CA GLN A 681 -5.75 15.74 -24.13
C GLN A 681 -6.81 15.78 -25.24
N LEU A 682 -7.29 14.60 -25.70
CA LEU A 682 -8.34 14.53 -26.71
C LEU A 682 -9.62 15.28 -26.28
N ALA A 683 -10.04 15.11 -25.03
CA ALA A 683 -11.22 15.76 -24.50
C ALA A 683 -11.04 17.27 -24.36
N LEU A 684 -9.87 17.70 -23.85
CA LEU A 684 -9.52 19.11 -23.69
C LEU A 684 -9.47 19.85 -25.02
N GLU A 685 -8.80 19.29 -26.03
CA GLU A 685 -8.68 19.87 -27.38
C GLU A 685 -10.05 20.04 -28.07
N ASN A 686 -11.03 19.19 -27.74
CA ASN A 686 -12.37 19.22 -28.34
C ASN A 686 -13.43 19.85 -27.42
N GLY A 687 -13.04 20.40 -26.26
CA GLY A 687 -13.96 21.04 -25.31
C GLY A 687 -15.06 20.10 -24.78
N ARG A 688 -14.75 18.80 -24.62
CA ARG A 688 -15.71 17.79 -24.14
C ARG A 688 -15.39 17.40 -22.68
N PRO A 689 -16.39 17.17 -21.83
CA PRO A 689 -16.15 16.61 -20.51
C PRO A 689 -15.65 15.16 -20.61
N LEU A 690 -14.73 14.80 -19.72
CA LEU A 690 -14.12 13.47 -19.66
C LEU A 690 -14.35 12.83 -18.29
N ALA A 691 -14.51 11.52 -18.28
CA ALA A 691 -14.31 10.67 -17.11
C ALA A 691 -13.25 9.61 -17.42
N VAL A 692 -12.48 9.22 -16.41
CA VAL A 692 -11.50 8.12 -16.53
C VAL A 692 -12.13 6.81 -16.05
N CYS A 693 -11.81 5.70 -16.72
CA CYS A 693 -12.36 4.38 -16.42
C CYS A 693 -11.24 3.34 -16.20
N PRO A 694 -10.61 3.35 -15.01
CA PRO A 694 -9.60 2.37 -14.65
C PRO A 694 -10.20 1.00 -14.34
N GLY A 695 -9.46 -0.07 -14.66
CA GLY A 695 -9.88 -1.45 -14.41
C GLY A 695 -9.42 -1.98 -13.04
N THR A 696 -10.22 -2.85 -12.41
CA THR A 696 -9.83 -3.46 -11.12
C THR A 696 -8.73 -4.52 -11.20
N ALA A 697 -8.27 -4.90 -12.40
CA ALA A 697 -7.34 -6.00 -12.61
C ALA A 697 -7.72 -7.29 -11.84
N ALA A 698 -9.02 -7.63 -11.78
CA ALA A 698 -9.51 -8.82 -11.07
C ALA A 698 -10.15 -9.85 -12.02
N TRP A 699 -10.09 -9.63 -13.33
CA TRP A 699 -10.57 -10.59 -14.33
C TRP A 699 -9.47 -11.60 -14.69
N SER A 700 -9.84 -12.72 -15.32
CA SER A 700 -8.90 -13.72 -15.87
C SER A 700 -7.79 -14.16 -14.88
N SER A 701 -8.14 -14.26 -13.61
CA SER A 701 -7.29 -14.56 -12.46
C SER A 701 -8.07 -15.42 -11.45
N LEU A 702 -7.45 -15.81 -10.34
CA LEU A 702 -8.11 -16.51 -9.22
C LEU A 702 -8.35 -15.59 -8.02
N SER A 703 -7.48 -14.60 -7.84
CA SER A 703 -7.39 -13.63 -6.74
C SER A 703 -7.02 -12.20 -7.19
N GLY A 704 -6.99 -11.93 -8.51
CA GLY A 704 -6.69 -10.60 -9.06
C GLY A 704 -5.23 -10.15 -8.92
N TRP A 705 -4.95 -8.97 -9.45
CA TRP A 705 -3.66 -8.28 -9.36
C TRP A 705 -3.85 -6.94 -8.62
N PRO A 706 -3.89 -6.94 -7.28
CA PRO A 706 -4.20 -5.74 -6.50
C PRO A 706 -3.21 -4.61 -6.78
N GLU A 707 -1.92 -4.89 -6.94
CA GLU A 707 -0.89 -3.90 -7.26
C GLU A 707 -1.13 -3.23 -8.62
N ALA A 708 -1.43 -4.03 -9.65
CA ALA A 708 -1.71 -3.53 -10.99
C ALA A 708 -2.99 -2.70 -11.03
N GLY A 709 -4.05 -3.16 -10.37
CA GLY A 709 -5.33 -2.44 -10.28
C GLY A 709 -5.19 -1.12 -9.53
N VAL A 710 -4.48 -1.11 -8.39
CA VAL A 710 -4.23 0.10 -7.60
C VAL A 710 -3.37 1.09 -8.37
N SER A 711 -2.33 0.63 -9.09
CA SER A 711 -1.50 1.46 -9.98
C SER A 711 -2.31 2.11 -11.09
N ASN A 712 -3.13 1.32 -11.79
CA ASN A 712 -3.98 1.80 -12.87
C ASN A 712 -4.97 2.87 -12.38
N VAL A 713 -5.62 2.63 -11.24
CA VAL A 713 -6.55 3.59 -10.62
C VAL A 713 -5.82 4.87 -10.22
N TYR A 714 -4.64 4.78 -9.62
CA TYR A 714 -3.87 5.94 -9.20
C TYR A 714 -3.47 6.81 -10.39
N SER A 715 -2.87 6.21 -11.42
CA SER A 715 -2.52 6.90 -12.68
C SER A 715 -3.74 7.57 -13.31
N GLY A 716 -4.87 6.87 -13.38
CA GLY A 716 -6.10 7.39 -13.98
C GLY A 716 -6.70 8.56 -13.21
N VAL A 717 -6.83 8.46 -11.88
CA VAL A 717 -7.43 9.54 -11.08
C VAL A 717 -6.54 10.78 -11.06
N VAL A 718 -5.23 10.63 -10.88
CA VAL A 718 -4.30 11.77 -10.84
C VAL A 718 -4.27 12.47 -12.20
N SER A 719 -4.04 11.73 -13.29
CA SER A 719 -4.06 12.29 -14.65
C SER A 719 -5.43 12.93 -14.99
N GLY A 720 -6.51 12.32 -14.51
CA GLY A 720 -7.86 12.84 -14.68
C GLY A 720 -8.07 14.16 -13.96
N VAL A 721 -7.69 14.27 -12.68
CA VAL A 721 -7.86 15.51 -11.90
C VAL A 721 -7.01 16.63 -12.47
N ASP A 722 -5.73 16.37 -12.78
CA ASP A 722 -4.83 17.37 -13.39
C ASP A 722 -5.33 17.81 -14.77
N GLY A 723 -5.98 16.88 -15.48
CA GLY A 723 -6.63 17.09 -16.77
C GLY A 723 -8.01 17.75 -16.73
N GLY A 724 -8.56 18.04 -15.54
CA GLY A 724 -9.91 18.61 -15.39
C GLY A 724 -11.06 17.63 -15.72
N ALA A 725 -10.85 16.32 -15.54
CA ALA A 725 -11.89 15.31 -15.68
C ALA A 725 -13.04 15.53 -14.69
N GLY A 726 -14.26 15.27 -15.13
CA GLY A 726 -15.48 15.42 -14.33
C GLY A 726 -15.80 14.20 -13.44
N GLY A 727 -15.07 13.09 -13.58
CA GLY A 727 -15.35 11.88 -12.81
C GLY A 727 -14.42 10.70 -13.06
N VAL A 728 -14.62 9.66 -12.24
CA VAL A 728 -13.98 8.35 -12.39
C VAL A 728 -15.03 7.25 -12.31
N VAL A 729 -14.88 6.21 -13.14
CA VAL A 729 -15.69 4.99 -13.10
C VAL A 729 -14.77 3.78 -13.03
N VAL A 730 -14.59 3.18 -11.85
CA VAL A 730 -13.76 1.98 -11.73
C VAL A 730 -14.52 0.75 -12.22
N ALA A 731 -13.93 -0.01 -13.15
CA ALA A 731 -14.60 -1.09 -13.87
C ALA A 731 -14.13 -2.47 -13.44
N HIS A 732 -15.07 -3.30 -12.98
CA HIS A 732 -14.86 -4.72 -12.81
C HIS A 732 -15.46 -5.51 -13.98
N TRP A 733 -14.58 -6.09 -14.78
CA TRP A 733 -14.95 -6.97 -15.89
C TRP A 733 -14.97 -8.43 -15.45
N SER A 734 -15.78 -9.24 -16.11
CA SER A 734 -15.72 -10.70 -15.96
C SER A 734 -14.89 -11.33 -17.08
N SER A 735 -14.14 -12.38 -16.75
CA SER A 735 -13.57 -13.26 -17.77
C SER A 735 -14.62 -14.24 -18.28
N SER A 736 -14.35 -14.91 -19.41
CA SER A 736 -15.26 -15.90 -20.00
C SER A 736 -15.69 -17.02 -19.04
N ALA A 737 -14.87 -17.34 -18.04
CA ALA A 737 -15.16 -18.36 -17.03
C ALA A 737 -15.45 -17.80 -15.63
N ALA A 738 -15.32 -16.49 -15.41
CA ALA A 738 -15.62 -15.78 -14.17
C ALA A 738 -15.16 -16.50 -12.86
N LEU A 739 -13.95 -17.08 -12.87
CA LEU A 739 -13.44 -17.83 -11.70
C LEU A 739 -13.13 -16.94 -10.50
N THR A 740 -12.71 -15.68 -10.70
CA THR A 740 -12.39 -14.75 -9.62
C THR A 740 -13.64 -14.34 -8.82
N PRO A 741 -13.65 -14.49 -7.49
CA PRO A 741 -14.67 -13.87 -6.64
C PRO A 741 -14.59 -12.34 -6.67
N LEU A 742 -15.75 -11.66 -6.55
CA LEU A 742 -15.83 -10.19 -6.59
C LEU A 742 -15.04 -9.52 -5.46
N VAL A 743 -14.78 -10.25 -4.35
CA VAL A 743 -14.04 -9.69 -3.21
C VAL A 743 -12.68 -9.10 -3.61
N PHE A 744 -11.99 -9.70 -4.58
CA PHE A 744 -10.67 -9.26 -5.06
C PHE A 744 -10.71 -7.99 -5.91
N ALA A 745 -11.90 -7.52 -6.30
CA ALA A 745 -12.08 -6.25 -7.00
C ALA A 745 -12.13 -5.05 -6.03
N TRP A 746 -12.41 -5.28 -4.74
CA TRP A 746 -12.57 -4.20 -3.76
C TRP A 746 -11.34 -3.34 -3.49
N PRO A 747 -10.10 -3.86 -3.43
CA PRO A 747 -8.93 -3.03 -3.19
C PRO A 747 -8.82 -1.82 -4.15
N PRO A 748 -8.83 -1.98 -5.49
CA PRO A 748 -8.82 -0.83 -6.40
C PRO A 748 -10.10 0.01 -6.36
N ILE A 749 -11.27 -0.57 -6.04
CA ILE A 749 -12.51 0.20 -5.85
C ILE A 749 -12.39 1.16 -4.66
N LEU A 750 -11.84 0.66 -3.55
CA LEU A 750 -11.59 1.41 -2.33
C LEU A 750 -10.58 2.53 -2.59
N VAL A 751 -9.50 2.23 -3.31
CA VAL A 751 -8.50 3.24 -3.71
C VAL A 751 -9.11 4.31 -4.61
N SER A 752 -9.94 3.92 -5.58
CA SER A 752 -10.63 4.85 -6.49
C SER A 752 -11.53 5.82 -5.72
N ALA A 753 -12.32 5.32 -4.76
CA ALA A 753 -13.12 6.15 -3.87
C ALA A 753 -12.27 7.16 -3.09
N GLY A 754 -11.14 6.69 -2.55
CA GLY A 754 -10.16 7.49 -1.82
C GLY A 754 -9.62 8.66 -2.62
N LEU A 755 -8.98 8.36 -3.74
CA LEU A 755 -8.30 9.34 -4.58
C LEU A 755 -9.29 10.30 -5.26
N ALA A 756 -10.47 9.81 -5.65
CA ALA A 756 -11.51 10.66 -6.21
C ALA A 756 -12.07 11.65 -5.17
N TRP A 757 -11.95 11.34 -3.89
CA TRP A 757 -12.29 12.26 -2.81
C TRP A 757 -11.13 13.20 -2.50
N ASN A 758 -9.92 12.65 -2.27
CA ASN A 758 -8.70 13.38 -2.00
C ASN A 758 -7.55 12.88 -2.90
N HIS A 759 -7.31 13.58 -4.01
CA HIS A 759 -6.26 13.23 -4.96
C HIS A 759 -4.84 13.48 -4.42
N ASN A 760 -4.70 14.19 -3.29
CA ASN A 760 -3.39 14.45 -2.65
C ASN A 760 -2.91 13.29 -1.77
N THR A 761 -3.68 12.20 -1.65
CA THR A 761 -3.24 11.04 -0.87
C THR A 761 -2.06 10.35 -1.55
N HIS A 762 -0.93 10.26 -0.83
CA HIS A 762 0.32 9.72 -1.35
C HIS A 762 0.25 8.22 -1.67
N TRP A 763 0.96 7.80 -2.72
CA TRP A 763 1.04 6.40 -3.16
C TRP A 763 1.46 5.43 -2.04
N ASP A 764 2.52 5.75 -1.28
CA ASP A 764 3.05 4.85 -0.24
C ASP A 764 2.02 4.54 0.84
N TYR A 765 1.23 5.55 1.22
CA TYR A 765 0.13 5.36 2.16
C TYR A 765 -0.91 4.42 1.55
N VAL A 766 -1.32 4.65 0.30
CA VAL A 766 -2.30 3.79 -0.38
C VAL A 766 -1.79 2.35 -0.38
N HIS A 767 -0.57 2.13 -0.88
CA HIS A 767 0.01 0.80 -1.04
C HIS A 767 0.13 0.03 0.28
N SER A 768 0.52 0.70 1.36
CA SER A 768 0.70 0.07 2.68
C SER A 768 -0.61 -0.13 3.46
N SER A 769 -1.59 0.76 3.29
CA SER A 769 -2.80 0.78 4.11
C SER A 769 -4.00 0.03 3.53
N VAL A 770 -4.00 -0.32 2.23
CA VAL A 770 -5.16 -0.96 1.56
C VAL A 770 -5.73 -2.14 2.35
N GLY A 771 -4.88 -3.03 2.88
CA GLY A 771 -5.34 -4.19 3.68
C GLY A 771 -6.11 -3.78 4.94
N ALA A 772 -5.58 -2.81 5.70
CA ALA A 772 -6.22 -2.28 6.91
C ALA A 772 -7.51 -1.50 6.58
N LEU A 773 -7.54 -0.79 5.45
CA LEU A 773 -8.72 -0.07 4.98
C LEU A 773 -9.85 -1.05 4.60
N VAL A 774 -9.52 -2.18 3.95
CA VAL A 774 -10.50 -3.24 3.64
C VAL A 774 -11.11 -3.80 4.94
N ASP A 775 -10.29 -4.11 5.94
CA ASP A 775 -10.77 -4.62 7.23
C ASP A 775 -11.71 -3.63 7.93
N THR A 776 -11.33 -2.35 7.91
CA THR A 776 -12.04 -1.28 8.64
C THR A 776 -13.37 -0.90 7.98
N HIS A 777 -13.40 -0.81 6.65
CA HIS A 777 -14.53 -0.18 5.94
C HIS A 777 -15.40 -1.17 5.17
N LEU A 778 -14.85 -2.29 4.70
CA LEU A 778 -15.61 -3.29 3.94
C LEU A 778 -16.00 -4.49 4.81
N VAL A 779 -15.02 -5.10 5.48
CA VAL A 779 -15.29 -6.21 6.42
C VAL A 779 -15.98 -5.68 7.68
N ARG A 780 -15.69 -4.43 8.07
CA ARG A 780 -16.19 -3.77 9.29
C ARG A 780 -15.79 -4.50 10.57
N VAL A 781 -14.72 -5.29 10.51
CA VAL A 781 -14.06 -5.93 11.65
C VAL A 781 -12.59 -5.49 11.60
N PRO A 782 -12.26 -4.33 12.18
CA PRO A 782 -10.92 -3.77 12.05
C PRO A 782 -9.88 -4.70 12.68
N GLY A 783 -8.73 -4.84 12.03
CA GLY A 783 -7.62 -5.68 12.51
C GLY A 783 -7.85 -7.19 12.43
N CYS A 784 -8.88 -7.66 11.70
CA CYS A 784 -9.11 -9.09 11.49
C CYS A 784 -8.09 -9.74 10.53
N GLY A 785 -7.34 -8.97 9.76
CA GLY A 785 -6.30 -9.48 8.85
C GLY A 785 -6.86 -10.11 7.57
N LEU A 786 -8.17 -10.10 7.34
CA LEU A 786 -8.78 -10.64 6.11
C LEU A 786 -8.40 -9.80 4.88
N GLY A 787 -8.34 -8.48 5.02
CA GLY A 787 -7.90 -7.55 3.99
C GLY A 787 -6.42 -7.71 3.65
N ALA A 788 -5.57 -7.94 4.66
CA ALA A 788 -4.17 -8.28 4.43
C ALA A 788 -4.05 -9.61 3.66
N ALA A 789 -4.79 -10.65 4.08
CA ALA A 789 -4.80 -11.94 3.40
C ALA A 789 -5.28 -11.83 1.93
N LEU A 790 -6.28 -10.99 1.67
CA LEU A 790 -6.80 -10.72 0.33
C LEU A 790 -5.72 -10.12 -0.58
N VAL A 791 -5.02 -9.08 -0.11
CA VAL A 791 -3.93 -8.43 -0.85
C VAL A 791 -2.77 -9.42 -1.09
N GLU A 792 -2.42 -10.22 -0.08
CA GLU A 792 -1.34 -11.22 -0.17
C GLU A 792 -1.62 -12.36 -1.17
N LEU A 793 -2.88 -12.83 -1.27
CA LEU A 793 -3.25 -13.82 -2.29
C LEU A 793 -3.04 -13.26 -3.70
N GLY A 794 -3.49 -12.03 -3.95
CA GLY A 794 -3.28 -11.36 -5.23
C GLY A 794 -1.80 -11.10 -5.53
N ARG A 795 -0.98 -10.78 -4.51
CA ARG A 795 0.49 -10.68 -4.65
C ARG A 795 1.10 -12.01 -5.06
N CYS A 796 0.68 -13.13 -4.45
CA CYS A 796 1.12 -14.46 -4.83
C CYS A 796 0.80 -14.78 -6.30
N GLU A 797 -0.39 -14.42 -6.77
CA GLU A 797 -0.78 -14.63 -8.16
C GLU A 797 0.01 -13.76 -9.14
N THR A 798 0.24 -12.50 -8.77
CA THR A 798 1.09 -11.57 -9.51
C THR A 798 2.50 -12.11 -9.64
N TRP A 799 3.08 -12.61 -8.55
CA TRP A 799 4.42 -13.18 -8.51
C TRP A 799 4.58 -14.39 -9.44
N VAL A 800 3.65 -15.37 -9.37
CA VAL A 800 3.71 -16.56 -10.26
C VAL A 800 3.59 -16.15 -11.72
N THR A 801 2.76 -15.16 -12.04
CA THR A 801 2.58 -14.68 -13.40
C THR A 801 3.84 -14.00 -13.93
N ARG A 802 4.52 -13.17 -13.13
CA ARG A 802 5.81 -12.55 -13.49
C ARG A 802 6.88 -13.63 -13.75
N MET A 803 6.99 -14.61 -12.86
CA MET A 803 7.94 -15.72 -13.01
C MET A 803 7.65 -16.52 -14.29
N ALA A 804 6.39 -16.84 -14.58
CA ALA A 804 6.01 -17.55 -15.80
C ALA A 804 6.40 -16.80 -17.09
N ARG A 805 6.51 -15.47 -17.04
CA ARG A 805 6.90 -14.60 -18.17
C ARG A 805 8.40 -14.33 -18.24
N GLY A 806 9.20 -14.80 -17.27
CA GLY A 806 10.61 -14.40 -17.15
C GLY A 806 10.80 -12.92 -16.83
N GLN A 807 9.77 -12.25 -16.30
CA GLN A 807 9.83 -10.84 -15.89
C GLN A 807 10.57 -10.69 -14.55
N SER A 808 11.14 -9.51 -14.32
CA SER A 808 11.76 -9.22 -13.02
C SER A 808 10.72 -9.26 -11.88
N PRO A 809 11.12 -9.61 -10.64
CA PRO A 809 10.17 -9.78 -9.53
C PRO A 809 9.32 -8.55 -9.21
N SER A 810 9.76 -7.35 -9.58
CA SER A 810 9.06 -6.10 -9.32
C SER A 810 8.31 -5.54 -10.54
N ASP A 811 8.50 -6.09 -11.74
CA ASP A 811 7.87 -5.58 -12.96
C ASP A 811 6.35 -5.83 -12.98
N VAL A 812 5.55 -4.76 -13.03
CA VAL A 812 4.09 -4.79 -13.16
C VAL A 812 3.60 -4.45 -14.58
N VAL A 813 4.51 -4.22 -15.52
CA VAL A 813 4.18 -3.81 -16.88
C VAL A 813 3.36 -4.89 -17.59
N ASP A 814 2.38 -4.44 -18.38
CA ASP A 814 1.46 -5.29 -19.14
C ASP A 814 0.64 -6.27 -18.27
N LEU A 815 0.46 -5.97 -16.98
CA LEU A 815 -0.49 -6.66 -16.11
C LEU A 815 -1.76 -5.82 -15.94
N PRO A 816 -2.94 -6.41 -16.12
CA PRO A 816 -3.23 -7.67 -16.83
C PRO A 816 -2.95 -7.61 -18.34
N SER A 817 -2.49 -8.73 -18.89
CA SER A 817 -2.33 -8.91 -20.34
C SER A 817 -3.67 -9.24 -21.01
N SER A 818 -3.83 -8.87 -22.27
CA SER A 818 -5.08 -9.06 -23.05
C SER A 818 -5.54 -10.53 -23.20
N SER A 819 -4.63 -11.51 -23.12
CA SER A 819 -4.90 -12.96 -23.12
C SER A 819 -3.57 -13.70 -22.87
N PRO A 820 -3.52 -14.86 -22.16
CA PRO A 820 -4.60 -15.75 -21.69
C PRO A 820 -4.97 -15.63 -20.20
N GLY A 821 -4.62 -14.53 -19.53
CA GLY A 821 -4.87 -14.33 -18.09
C GLY A 821 -3.69 -14.73 -17.21
N SER A 822 -3.90 -14.90 -15.91
CA SER A 822 -2.84 -15.24 -14.95
C SER A 822 -2.32 -16.67 -15.18
N ALA A 823 -1.08 -16.94 -14.77
CA ALA A 823 -0.51 -18.27 -14.88
C ALA A 823 -1.28 -19.30 -14.02
N LEU A 824 -1.75 -18.91 -12.83
CA LEU A 824 -2.54 -19.78 -11.96
C LEU A 824 -3.93 -20.05 -12.53
N TYR A 825 -4.56 -19.04 -13.14
CA TYR A 825 -5.83 -19.20 -13.84
C TYR A 825 -5.68 -20.16 -15.03
N GLN A 826 -4.64 -20.00 -15.83
CA GLN A 826 -4.35 -20.87 -16.98
C GLN A 826 -4.11 -22.32 -16.55
N LEU A 827 -3.45 -22.58 -15.41
CA LEU A 827 -3.31 -23.94 -14.88
C LEU A 827 -4.66 -24.63 -14.64
N LEU A 828 -5.72 -23.90 -14.30
CA LEU A 828 -7.05 -24.48 -14.15
C LEU A 828 -7.85 -24.50 -15.46
N ALA A 829 -7.73 -23.45 -16.27
CA ALA A 829 -8.48 -23.29 -17.52
C ALA A 829 -7.90 -24.13 -18.66
N ASP A 830 -6.62 -23.97 -18.94
CA ASP A 830 -5.91 -24.68 -19.99
C ASP A 830 -4.43 -24.93 -19.64
N PRO A 831 -4.14 -25.90 -18.74
CA PRO A 831 -2.78 -26.19 -18.28
C PRO A 831 -1.81 -26.63 -19.39
N ASP A 832 -2.32 -27.18 -20.50
CA ASP A 832 -1.49 -27.71 -21.58
C ASP A 832 -0.91 -26.59 -22.47
N ALA A 833 -1.58 -25.43 -22.51
CA ALA A 833 -1.15 -24.26 -23.28
C ALA A 833 -0.14 -23.37 -22.55
N LEU A 834 0.04 -23.55 -21.24
CA LEU A 834 0.92 -22.72 -20.43
C LEU A 834 2.40 -23.05 -20.69
N SER A 835 3.21 -22.02 -20.97
CA SER A 835 4.67 -22.16 -20.99
C SER A 835 5.22 -22.32 -19.57
N LEU A 836 6.01 -23.37 -19.35
CA LEU A 836 6.62 -23.69 -18.05
C LEU A 836 8.12 -23.40 -17.99
N GLU A 837 8.69 -22.80 -19.04
CA GLU A 837 10.14 -22.61 -19.22
C GLU A 837 10.82 -21.93 -18.01
N PHE A 838 10.17 -20.91 -17.45
CA PHE A 838 10.71 -20.10 -16.35
C PHE A 838 10.19 -20.52 -14.96
N LEU A 839 9.39 -21.58 -14.87
CA LEU A 839 8.76 -22.02 -13.63
C LEU A 839 9.49 -23.21 -13.01
N SER A 840 9.68 -23.16 -11.69
CA SER A 840 10.30 -24.24 -10.92
C SER A 840 9.32 -24.84 -9.89
N PRO A 841 9.55 -26.08 -9.42
CA PRO A 841 8.74 -26.66 -8.33
C PRO A 841 8.83 -25.87 -7.02
N GLU A 842 9.92 -25.12 -6.82
CA GLU A 842 10.17 -24.28 -5.64
C GLU A 842 9.26 -23.06 -5.62
N VAL A 843 9.01 -22.44 -6.79
CA VAL A 843 8.07 -21.31 -6.94
C VAL A 843 6.70 -21.71 -6.39
N PHE A 844 6.13 -22.82 -6.87
CA PHE A 844 4.84 -23.31 -6.40
C PHE A 844 4.84 -23.68 -4.92
N THR A 845 5.94 -24.27 -4.42
CA THR A 845 6.06 -24.64 -3.00
C THR A 845 6.11 -23.40 -2.10
N SER A 846 6.77 -22.34 -2.56
CA SER A 846 6.83 -21.07 -1.85
C SER A 846 5.47 -20.39 -1.79
N VAL A 847 4.74 -20.34 -2.92
CA VAL A 847 3.37 -19.81 -2.96
C VAL A 847 2.44 -20.57 -2.04
N MET A 848 2.45 -21.91 -2.10
CA MET A 848 1.59 -22.72 -1.22
C MET A 848 1.84 -22.46 0.26
N ARG A 849 3.09 -22.20 0.67
CA ARG A 849 3.44 -21.85 2.05
C ARG A 849 2.94 -20.44 2.42
N HIS A 850 3.14 -19.45 1.55
CA HIS A 850 2.68 -18.07 1.78
C HIS A 850 1.16 -17.98 1.85
N VAL A 851 0.44 -18.58 0.89
CA VAL A 851 -1.02 -18.64 0.84
C VAL A 851 -1.60 -19.22 2.13
N ARG A 852 -1.05 -20.35 2.62
CA ARG A 852 -1.50 -20.97 3.87
C ARG A 852 -1.16 -20.15 5.11
N ARG A 853 -0.13 -19.31 5.06
CA ARG A 853 0.25 -18.42 6.17
C ARG A 853 -0.71 -17.23 6.22
N ALA A 854 -0.88 -16.54 5.10
CA ALA A 854 -1.74 -15.36 4.98
C ALA A 854 -3.19 -15.65 5.42
N VAL A 855 -3.77 -16.77 4.97
CA VAL A 855 -5.14 -17.14 5.36
C VAL A 855 -5.22 -17.60 6.82
N ARG A 856 -4.20 -18.26 7.38
CA ARG A 856 -4.17 -18.65 8.80
C ARG A 856 -4.08 -17.44 9.73
N GLU A 857 -3.24 -16.47 9.38
CA GLU A 857 -3.10 -15.22 10.12
C GLU A 857 -4.42 -14.43 10.12
N GLY A 858 -5.13 -14.35 8.98
CA GLY A 858 -6.46 -13.74 8.90
C GLY A 858 -7.59 -14.55 9.58
N ALA A 859 -7.51 -15.88 9.59
CA ALA A 859 -8.55 -16.73 10.19
C ALA A 859 -8.47 -16.78 11.72
N ASN A 860 -7.26 -16.82 12.30
CA ASN A 860 -7.05 -16.90 13.75
C ASN A 860 -7.58 -15.67 14.51
N LEU A 861 -7.76 -14.54 13.83
CA LEU A 861 -8.30 -13.30 14.40
C LEU A 861 -9.84 -13.19 14.29
N SER A 862 -10.49 -14.07 13.52
CA SER A 862 -11.95 -14.06 13.29
C SER A 862 -12.77 -14.88 14.29
N GLY A 863 -12.12 -15.67 15.16
CA GLY A 863 -12.79 -16.43 16.21
C GLY A 863 -12.29 -17.87 16.35
N LYS A 864 -12.32 -18.39 17.58
CA LYS A 864 -11.90 -19.73 17.99
C LYS A 864 -12.66 -20.84 17.23
N THR A 865 -12.16 -21.28 16.10
CA THR A 865 -12.38 -22.64 15.59
C THR A 865 -11.04 -23.20 15.12
N SER A 866 -10.50 -24.13 15.91
CA SER A 866 -9.25 -24.83 15.62
C SER A 866 -9.25 -25.48 14.23
N PRO A 867 -8.18 -25.35 13.43
CA PRO A 867 -7.97 -26.15 12.24
C PRO A 867 -7.24 -27.44 12.64
N THR A 868 -7.91 -28.34 13.34
CA THR A 868 -7.41 -29.71 13.54
C THR A 868 -8.35 -30.67 12.83
N GLY A 869 -7.95 -31.06 11.63
CA GLY A 869 -8.70 -32.00 10.79
C GLY A 869 -8.01 -32.19 9.46
N VAL A 870 -6.89 -32.92 9.47
CA VAL A 870 -6.35 -33.54 8.26
C VAL A 870 -7.42 -34.53 7.75
N ASN A 871 -7.80 -34.39 6.48
CA ASN A 871 -8.76 -35.18 5.70
C ASN A 871 -10.25 -34.82 5.81
N GLY A 872 -10.79 -34.35 4.69
CA GLY A 872 -12.17 -34.60 4.28
C GLY A 872 -13.22 -33.64 4.83
N VAL A 873 -13.89 -32.94 3.90
CA VAL A 873 -15.27 -32.43 4.02
C VAL A 873 -15.57 -31.66 5.32
N VAL A 874 -15.58 -30.33 5.23
CA VAL A 874 -16.31 -29.52 6.22
C VAL A 874 -17.76 -30.02 6.23
N PRO A 875 -18.30 -30.52 7.36
CA PRO A 875 -19.68 -30.94 7.41
C PRO A 875 -20.53 -29.68 7.22
N LEU A 876 -21.35 -29.68 6.17
CA LEU A 876 -22.55 -28.86 6.05
C LEU A 876 -23.48 -29.23 7.22
N GLY A 877 -23.21 -28.66 8.39
CA GLY A 877 -23.98 -28.83 9.61
C GLY A 877 -24.60 -27.51 10.01
N VAL A 878 -25.89 -27.36 9.73
CA VAL A 878 -26.77 -26.33 10.30
C VAL A 878 -26.68 -26.42 11.82
N GLY A 879 -25.92 -25.52 12.44
CA GLY A 879 -25.67 -25.52 13.88
C GLY A 879 -25.52 -24.10 14.39
N HIS A 880 -26.67 -23.47 14.67
CA HIS A 880 -26.87 -22.29 15.51
C HIS A 880 -25.64 -21.38 15.67
N ALA A 881 -25.56 -20.40 14.76
CA ALA A 881 -24.77 -19.19 14.93
C ALA A 881 -25.11 -18.56 16.28
N THR A 882 -24.23 -18.75 17.26
CA THR A 882 -24.31 -18.03 18.52
C THR A 882 -23.82 -16.60 18.28
N ALA A 883 -24.76 -15.66 18.39
CA ALA A 883 -24.66 -14.23 18.12
C ALA A 883 -24.46 -13.87 16.63
N ALA A 884 -25.58 -13.74 15.91
CA ALA A 884 -25.65 -13.18 14.57
C ALA A 884 -24.99 -11.78 14.53
N SER A 885 -23.86 -11.67 13.83
CA SER A 885 -23.40 -10.37 13.33
C SER A 885 -24.50 -9.83 12.39
N PRO A 886 -24.93 -8.55 12.53
CA PRO A 886 -25.95 -7.96 11.67
C PRO A 886 -25.53 -7.79 10.19
N TRP A 887 -24.28 -8.15 9.82
CA TRP A 887 -23.73 -7.94 8.49
C TRP A 887 -23.19 -9.24 7.86
N PRO A 888 -23.85 -9.80 6.82
CA PRO A 888 -23.45 -11.04 6.15
C PRO A 888 -22.13 -10.97 5.36
N MET A 889 -21.59 -9.77 5.17
CA MET A 889 -20.40 -9.50 4.34
C MET A 889 -19.15 -10.24 4.85
N SER A 890 -18.88 -10.23 6.16
CA SER A 890 -17.66 -10.85 6.72
C SER A 890 -17.63 -12.36 6.54
N THR A 891 -18.77 -13.02 6.70
CA THR A 891 -18.93 -14.46 6.44
C THR A 891 -18.69 -14.78 4.96
N LEU A 892 -19.30 -14.03 4.03
CA LEU A 892 -19.13 -14.30 2.61
C LEU A 892 -17.70 -13.99 2.13
N VAL A 893 -17.09 -12.89 2.59
CA VAL A 893 -15.68 -12.56 2.32
C VAL A 893 -14.78 -13.72 2.75
N THR A 894 -15.03 -14.28 3.94
CA THR A 894 -14.27 -15.42 4.45
C THR A 894 -14.45 -16.65 3.55
N LEU A 895 -15.68 -16.98 3.14
CA LEU A 895 -15.95 -18.11 2.24
C LEU A 895 -15.28 -17.94 0.86
N GLU A 896 -15.37 -16.75 0.26
CA GLU A 896 -14.76 -16.45 -1.04
C GLU A 896 -13.22 -16.47 -0.97
N LEU A 897 -12.63 -16.02 0.15
CA LEU A 897 -11.18 -16.08 0.39
C LEU A 897 -10.68 -17.53 0.50
N HIS A 898 -11.40 -18.38 1.24
CA HIS A 898 -11.08 -19.81 1.35
C HIS A 898 -11.24 -20.54 0.01
N LEU A 899 -12.28 -20.20 -0.76
CA LEU A 899 -12.44 -20.73 -2.12
C LEU A 899 -11.25 -20.36 -3.02
N ALA A 900 -10.82 -19.09 -3.00
CA ALA A 900 -9.66 -18.64 -3.76
C ALA A 900 -8.37 -19.34 -3.33
N MET A 901 -8.17 -19.51 -2.02
CA MET A 901 -7.07 -20.31 -1.48
C MET A 901 -7.08 -21.73 -2.06
N ASP A 902 -8.21 -22.43 -2.03
CA ASP A 902 -8.30 -23.80 -2.52
C ASP A 902 -8.06 -23.90 -4.04
N MET A 903 -8.55 -22.93 -4.82
CA MET A 903 -8.26 -22.82 -6.25
C MET A 903 -6.76 -22.62 -6.50
N ILE A 904 -6.12 -21.67 -5.81
CA ILE A 904 -4.68 -21.39 -5.93
C ILE A 904 -3.84 -22.60 -5.52
N LEU A 905 -4.16 -23.25 -4.40
CA LEU A 905 -3.45 -24.44 -3.93
C LEU A 905 -3.59 -25.61 -4.92
N THR A 906 -4.76 -25.77 -5.54
CA THR A 906 -5.00 -26.79 -6.57
C THR A 906 -4.19 -26.49 -7.84
N ALA A 907 -4.21 -25.23 -8.30
CA ALA A 907 -3.39 -24.77 -9.42
C ALA A 907 -1.89 -24.99 -9.16
N CYS A 908 -1.38 -24.61 -7.99
CA CYS A 908 0.02 -24.81 -7.63
C CYS A 908 0.43 -26.29 -7.55
N ARG A 909 -0.46 -27.17 -7.07
CA ARG A 909 -0.19 -28.63 -7.06
C ARG A 909 -0.08 -29.18 -8.47
N LEU A 910 -0.97 -28.76 -9.37
CA LEU A 910 -0.95 -29.16 -10.78
C LEU A 910 0.30 -28.62 -11.50
N GLY A 911 0.58 -27.31 -11.37
CA GLY A 911 1.77 -26.69 -11.97
C GLY A 911 3.07 -27.33 -11.47
N ARG A 912 3.18 -27.60 -10.17
CA ARG A 912 4.32 -28.32 -9.60
C ARG A 912 4.48 -29.72 -10.21
N ALA A 913 3.38 -30.47 -10.37
CA ALA A 913 3.43 -31.80 -10.98
C ALA A 913 3.90 -31.76 -12.44
N LEU A 914 3.38 -30.81 -13.23
CA LEU A 914 3.77 -30.63 -14.64
C LEU A 914 5.26 -30.29 -14.76
N VAL A 915 5.76 -29.35 -13.95
CA VAL A 915 7.18 -28.98 -13.96
C VAL A 915 8.06 -30.16 -13.52
N SER A 916 7.71 -30.86 -12.44
CA SER A 916 8.52 -31.99 -11.94
C SER A 916 8.62 -33.17 -12.92
N VAL A 917 7.59 -33.40 -13.74
CA VAL A 917 7.62 -34.46 -14.78
C VAL A 917 8.30 -33.95 -16.05
N GLY A 918 8.13 -32.67 -16.38
CA GLY A 918 8.67 -32.02 -17.57
C GLY A 918 10.16 -31.65 -17.52
N THR A 919 10.80 -31.71 -16.36
CA THR A 919 12.24 -31.43 -16.20
C THR A 919 13.10 -32.53 -16.82
N ASN A 920 13.92 -32.18 -17.81
CA ASN A 920 14.91 -33.09 -18.39
C ASN A 920 16.23 -33.06 -17.59
N PRO A 921 16.62 -34.15 -16.89
CA PRO A 921 17.84 -34.19 -16.08
C PRO A 921 19.16 -34.16 -16.88
N ARG A 922 19.12 -34.18 -18.22
CA ARG A 922 20.32 -34.24 -19.10
C ARG A 922 20.62 -32.94 -19.87
N SER A 923 19.92 -31.83 -19.61
CA SER A 923 20.17 -30.58 -20.34
C SER A 923 21.43 -29.87 -19.82
N ASN A 924 22.52 -29.88 -20.59
CA ASN A 924 23.76 -29.11 -20.31
C ASN A 924 23.63 -27.59 -20.54
N MET A 925 22.42 -27.08 -20.80
CA MET A 925 22.11 -25.68 -21.13
C MET A 925 20.98 -25.14 -20.26
N GLY A 926 21.13 -25.18 -18.93
CA GLY A 926 20.23 -24.48 -17.98
C GLY A 926 18.74 -24.82 -18.10
N VAL A 927 18.36 -26.00 -17.60
CA VAL A 927 16.98 -26.51 -17.36
C VAL A 927 15.90 -26.02 -18.34
N ALA A 928 15.78 -26.67 -19.51
CA ALA A 928 14.59 -26.56 -20.34
C ALA A 928 13.46 -27.44 -19.75
N VAL A 929 12.46 -26.82 -19.12
CA VAL A 929 11.22 -27.50 -18.70
C VAL A 929 10.26 -27.55 -19.89
N VAL A 930 9.91 -28.76 -20.33
CA VAL A 930 8.88 -28.95 -21.37
C VAL A 930 7.57 -29.28 -20.68
N ASN A 931 6.47 -28.62 -21.08
CA ASN A 931 5.15 -28.97 -20.55
C ASN A 931 4.74 -30.36 -21.09
N PRO A 932 4.67 -31.42 -20.24
CA PRO A 932 4.32 -32.75 -20.72
C PRO A 932 2.82 -32.86 -21.03
N GLY A 933 2.01 -31.89 -20.61
CA GLY A 933 0.56 -31.97 -20.63
C GLY A 933 -0.01 -32.83 -19.51
N VAL A 934 -1.24 -32.52 -19.10
CA VAL A 934 -1.92 -33.16 -17.96
C VAL A 934 -2.13 -34.66 -18.18
N GLY A 935 -2.41 -35.07 -19.42
CA GLY A 935 -2.64 -36.46 -19.78
C GLY A 935 -1.44 -37.37 -19.50
N ASN A 936 -0.22 -36.82 -19.57
CA ASN A 936 1.05 -37.55 -19.43
C ASN A 936 1.59 -37.56 -17.98
N LEU A 937 0.85 -37.02 -17.01
CA LEU A 937 1.21 -37.13 -15.60
C LEU A 937 1.06 -38.58 -15.08
N PRO A 938 1.83 -39.00 -14.06
CA PRO A 938 1.68 -40.31 -13.45
C PRO A 938 0.24 -40.59 -12.97
N PRO A 939 -0.30 -41.81 -13.18
CA PRO A 939 -1.69 -42.14 -12.83
C PRO A 939 -2.07 -41.82 -11.38
N THR A 940 -1.15 -42.05 -10.43
CA THR A 940 -1.36 -41.75 -9.00
C THR A 940 -1.56 -40.25 -8.76
N ILE A 941 -0.76 -39.40 -9.40
CA ILE A 941 -0.86 -37.94 -9.30
C ILE A 941 -2.13 -37.45 -9.99
N ARG A 942 -2.48 -38.02 -11.15
CA ARG A 942 -3.71 -37.64 -11.86
C ARG A 942 -4.97 -37.94 -11.04
N THR A 943 -5.08 -39.13 -10.44
CA THR A 943 -6.22 -39.51 -9.60
C THR A 943 -6.31 -38.62 -8.35
N ASP A 944 -5.18 -38.32 -7.72
CA ASP A 944 -5.11 -37.43 -6.56
C ASP A 944 -5.56 -35.99 -6.90
N LEU A 945 -5.13 -35.45 -8.05
CA LEU A 945 -5.57 -34.16 -8.58
C LEU A 945 -7.06 -34.18 -8.97
N ALA A 946 -7.55 -35.26 -9.61
CA ALA A 946 -8.95 -35.42 -10.00
C ALA A 946 -9.88 -35.36 -8.79
N ASN A 947 -9.54 -36.07 -7.70
CA ASN A 947 -10.31 -36.02 -6.45
C ASN A 947 -10.36 -34.61 -5.84
N LYS A 948 -9.28 -33.84 -5.96
CA LYS A 948 -9.21 -32.45 -5.46
C LYS A 948 -10.04 -31.50 -6.30
N VAL A 949 -10.00 -31.64 -7.62
CA VAL A 949 -10.84 -30.86 -8.53
C VAL A 949 -12.32 -31.19 -8.31
N LEU A 950 -12.66 -32.46 -8.06
CA LEU A 950 -14.03 -32.88 -7.75
C LEU A 950 -14.54 -32.23 -6.45
N ALA A 951 -13.75 -32.29 -5.37
CA ALA A 951 -14.09 -31.60 -4.11
C ALA A 951 -14.20 -30.08 -4.29
N LEU A 952 -13.28 -29.48 -5.08
CA LEU A 952 -13.31 -28.05 -5.37
C LEU A 952 -14.59 -27.63 -6.10
N ARG A 953 -15.13 -28.46 -7.01
CA ARG A 953 -16.39 -28.16 -7.72
C ARG A 953 -17.58 -28.06 -6.77
N GLU A 954 -17.67 -28.95 -5.78
CA GLU A 954 -18.75 -28.95 -4.78
C GLU A 954 -18.68 -27.69 -3.91
N VAL A 955 -17.49 -27.36 -3.40
CA VAL A 955 -17.26 -26.15 -2.60
C VAL A 955 -17.53 -24.89 -3.44
N TYR A 956 -17.04 -24.85 -4.68
CA TYR A 956 -17.25 -23.74 -5.60
C TYR A 956 -18.74 -23.48 -5.84
N SER A 957 -19.51 -24.53 -6.15
CA SER A 957 -20.96 -24.43 -6.36
C SER A 957 -21.68 -23.97 -5.10
N SER A 958 -21.29 -24.47 -3.93
CA SER A 958 -21.88 -24.08 -2.65
C SER A 958 -21.66 -22.60 -2.36
N VAL A 959 -20.41 -22.12 -2.46
CA VAL A 959 -20.05 -20.72 -2.21
C VAL A 959 -20.69 -19.79 -3.23
N TRP A 960 -20.78 -20.19 -4.51
CA TRP A 960 -21.46 -19.40 -5.54
C TRP A 960 -22.92 -19.12 -5.17
N MET A 961 -23.66 -20.15 -4.75
CA MET A 961 -25.08 -20.04 -4.42
C MET A 961 -25.37 -19.22 -3.17
N GLN A 962 -24.36 -18.86 -2.36
CA GLN A 962 -24.53 -18.01 -1.18
C GLN A 962 -24.77 -16.53 -1.51
N GLY A 963 -24.40 -16.06 -2.71
CA GLY A 963 -24.48 -14.63 -3.03
C GLY A 963 -24.58 -14.27 -4.51
N GLN A 964 -24.57 -15.26 -5.40
CA GLN A 964 -24.64 -15.06 -6.84
C GLN A 964 -25.89 -15.77 -7.41
N GLN A 965 -26.40 -15.26 -8.52
CA GLN A 965 -27.45 -15.94 -9.29
C GLN A 965 -26.91 -17.24 -9.91
N ALA A 966 -27.78 -18.21 -10.20
CA ALA A 966 -27.37 -19.46 -10.85
C ALA A 966 -26.82 -19.27 -12.28
N VAL A 967 -27.14 -18.14 -12.92
CA VAL A 967 -26.61 -17.75 -14.23
C VAL A 967 -25.09 -17.60 -14.17
N GLY A 968 -24.37 -18.15 -15.15
CA GLY A 968 -22.90 -18.14 -15.20
C GLY A 968 -22.21 -19.31 -14.49
N LEU A 969 -22.85 -19.93 -13.49
CA LEU A 969 -22.26 -21.03 -12.72
C LEU A 969 -21.85 -22.21 -13.62
N GLN A 970 -22.69 -22.59 -14.58
CA GLN A 970 -22.39 -23.70 -15.49
C GLN A 970 -21.15 -23.41 -16.36
N SER A 971 -20.98 -22.17 -16.82
CA SER A 971 -19.80 -21.75 -17.59
C SER A 971 -18.53 -21.82 -16.76
N SER A 972 -18.58 -21.38 -15.51
CA SER A 972 -17.44 -21.48 -14.58
C SER A 972 -17.12 -22.94 -14.21
N LEU A 973 -18.15 -23.75 -13.92
CA LEU A 973 -17.98 -25.17 -13.61
C LEU A 973 -17.47 -25.97 -14.81
N LEU A 974 -17.76 -25.54 -16.04
CA LEU A 974 -17.26 -26.18 -17.26
C LEU A 974 -15.73 -26.19 -17.25
N VAL A 975 -15.07 -25.12 -16.82
CA VAL A 975 -13.59 -25.09 -16.71
C VAL A 975 -13.07 -26.22 -15.81
N LEU A 976 -13.63 -26.34 -14.60
CA LEU A 976 -13.22 -27.38 -13.66
C LEU A 976 -13.60 -28.78 -14.16
N THR A 977 -14.72 -28.91 -14.88
CA THR A 977 -15.19 -30.17 -15.47
C THR A 977 -14.29 -30.62 -16.62
N SER A 978 -13.87 -29.69 -17.49
CA SER A 978 -12.94 -29.94 -18.58
C SER A 978 -11.55 -30.32 -18.06
N LEU A 979 -11.09 -29.71 -16.97
CA LEU A 979 -9.85 -30.13 -16.30
C LEU A 979 -9.98 -31.54 -15.70
N LEU A 980 -11.11 -31.84 -15.03
CA LEU A 980 -11.39 -33.15 -14.47
C LEU A 980 -11.41 -34.25 -15.55
N ALA A 981 -12.05 -33.98 -16.68
CA ALA A 981 -12.09 -34.90 -17.83
C ALA A 981 -10.69 -35.22 -18.36
N ARG A 982 -9.79 -34.23 -18.44
CA ARG A 982 -8.39 -34.43 -18.86
C ARG A 982 -7.55 -35.23 -17.85
N LEU A 983 -7.89 -35.18 -16.57
CA LEU A 983 -7.18 -35.93 -15.51
C LEU A 983 -7.62 -37.41 -15.45
N LEU A 984 -8.83 -37.71 -15.91
CA LEU A 984 -9.37 -39.07 -15.92
C LEU A 984 -8.99 -39.83 -17.20
N PRO A 985 -8.83 -41.17 -17.16
CA PRO A 985 -8.55 -41.95 -18.37
C PRO A 985 -9.81 -42.09 -19.24
N ASP A 986 -9.64 -42.15 -20.56
CA ASP A 986 -10.70 -42.12 -21.59
C ASP A 986 -11.81 -43.19 -21.39
N HIS A 987 -11.57 -44.25 -20.61
CA HIS A 987 -12.53 -45.31 -20.32
C HIS A 987 -13.50 -45.03 -19.16
N SER A 988 -13.39 -43.88 -18.48
CA SER A 988 -14.21 -43.55 -17.30
C SER A 988 -15.39 -42.60 -17.58
N LEU A 989 -15.58 -42.18 -18.83
CA LEU A 989 -16.66 -41.29 -19.28
C LEU A 989 -17.84 -42.05 -19.92
N HIS A 990 -18.18 -43.24 -19.40
CA HIS A 990 -19.51 -43.81 -19.66
C HIS A 990 -20.45 -43.40 -18.52
N PRO A 991 -21.58 -42.73 -18.81
CA PRO A 991 -22.53 -42.35 -17.78
C PRO A 991 -23.23 -43.61 -17.28
N SER A 992 -23.11 -43.88 -15.98
CA SER A 992 -23.99 -44.79 -15.23
C SER A 992 -24.95 -44.00 -14.37
#